data_AF-A0A9P0QPJ0-F1
#
_entry.id   AF-A0A9P0QPJ0-F1
#
_cell.length_a   1.000
_cell.length_b   1.000
_cell.length_c   1.000
_cell.angle_alpha   90.00
_cell.angle_beta   90.00
_cell.angle_gamma   90.00
#
_symmetry.space_group_name_H-M   'P 1'
#
loop_
_entity.id
_entity.type
_entity.pdbx_description
1 polymer ?
#
loop_
_entity_poly.entity_id
_entity_poly.type
_entity_poly.pdbx_seq_one_letter_code
_entity_poly.pdbx_strand_id
1 'polypeptide(L)'
;MDASSPRIDGTSIHIANAVPPGQRLEVEEGIFQIQNGNGSDAGQSAATLSATISSYFETERDDFMVNSLLQASDTFLSYAHGSVIKTNSIDGQQEYFQMIKLSIQSLLMLVKNYRQLLNPTLESMVYFKLAKIYFSETEIISRADDYINKAISISTRNNLYKIKFISEFLAAQIIQKSTTTMTSNSTDSLLSKYLDERMSTFKSLGLNVYVNLFQLLKISNLMVVDHSTGLVVLQSLCNDTTVDTGVKLLCLVYQSSMHLYRGSPEQALSILDNVHNILFAPDANYSIQLKAMYYLQLHLTYIQIANLKESKKVMQEISKLLLSEQENGWQSWKEDGYFEILQSIEGVSTTVPYQVSWMNSDEFVIMFYFLSGVNMIYEAHNGKNKSMRVFKKCLDIIEKQLQQLTGMSVLSERNFSIKDLTKKKIKLRYLQYSINYYQVLSNISSTPSSELQPSSNWSHELDDFLSKLKSNKFSSEELHYFQQFIPNVYYLFAIYNQFQGKLATAKQYFIKVLELKSERRSKQNFKISLAQFELGIGCNSLEGVGIFSEVYVYSLKHLLIILEYEVSLKDSIIDEETHKLRNYVYGELASAFSDQISTTSNSFNINFVKSLPHLQILYQVILSIYKQTTSMGTFESCNFQNIDWESFSRNFPIIGGLASYISWVNSSDIDRRNKYYTNFHDITNKVSETSIDGKILKIFLLRSMIEKSRSIGEEIEKISLLELQLASLVQQIQSRLESHQ
;
A
#
# COMPACT_ATOMS: atom_id res chain seq x y z
N MET A 1 51.46 32.70 13.42
CA MET A 1 52.00 32.15 12.16
C MET A 1 50.82 31.73 11.30
N ASP A 2 50.43 32.43 10.25
CA ASP A 2 50.57 33.81 9.84
C ASP A 2 49.42 34.06 8.85
N ALA A 3 49.06 35.31 8.72
CA ALA A 3 47.99 35.82 7.88
C ALA A 3 48.24 35.56 6.39
N SER A 4 47.15 35.49 5.60
CA SER A 4 46.97 36.35 4.42
C SER A 4 45.72 35.99 3.60
N SER A 5 44.87 37.00 3.38
CA SER A 5 43.97 37.09 2.22
C SER A 5 44.76 37.39 0.94
N PRO A 6 44.19 37.14 -0.25
CA PRO A 6 43.85 38.24 -1.17
C PRO A 6 42.49 38.04 -1.92
N ARG A 7 41.65 39.10 -2.07
CA ARG A 7 41.37 39.92 -3.31
C ARG A 7 41.04 39.08 -4.56
N ILE A 8 39.79 39.02 -5.07
CA ILE A 8 38.97 40.00 -5.85
C ILE A 8 39.70 40.65 -7.05
N ASP A 9 39.29 40.20 -8.25
CA ASP A 9 39.07 40.91 -9.52
C ASP A 9 38.15 39.97 -10.34
N GLY A 10 37.09 40.34 -11.06
CA GLY A 10 36.64 41.61 -11.61
C GLY A 10 36.28 41.38 -13.09
N THR A 11 35.00 41.30 -13.45
CA THR A 11 34.43 41.87 -14.69
C THR A 11 32.91 41.72 -14.74
N SER A 12 32.28 42.87 -14.54
CA SER A 12 30.88 43.26 -14.69
C SER A 12 30.48 43.50 -16.15
N ILE A 13 29.16 43.49 -16.45
CA ILE A 13 28.45 44.52 -17.24
C ILE A 13 26.92 44.39 -17.08
N HIS A 14 26.31 45.52 -16.64
CA HIS A 14 24.95 46.12 -16.79
C HIS A 14 23.69 45.25 -16.80
N ILE A 15 22.60 45.60 -16.09
CA ILE A 15 21.68 46.77 -16.29
C ILE A 15 21.16 47.19 -14.89
N ALA A 16 21.54 48.35 -14.35
CA ALA A 16 20.91 49.69 -14.46
C ALA A 16 19.56 49.88 -13.73
N ASN A 17 19.68 50.57 -12.59
CA ASN A 17 18.86 51.66 -12.03
C ASN A 17 17.55 51.38 -11.27
N ALA A 18 17.69 51.59 -9.95
CA ALA A 18 16.67 52.03 -9.02
C ALA A 18 16.13 53.45 -9.33
N VAL A 19 14.92 53.77 -8.87
CA VAL A 19 14.61 54.75 -7.79
C VAL A 19 13.07 54.89 -7.64
N PRO A 20 12.55 55.20 -6.42
CA PRO A 20 11.14 55.09 -6.02
C PRO A 20 10.44 56.49 -5.96
N PRO A 21 9.46 56.70 -5.06
CA PRO A 21 8.07 57.07 -5.31
C PRO A 21 7.80 58.58 -5.50
N GLY A 22 6.70 58.89 -6.17
CA GLY A 22 6.04 60.20 -6.12
C GLY A 22 6.41 61.17 -7.24
N GLN A 23 5.62 61.19 -8.30
CA GLN A 23 5.45 62.38 -9.15
C GLN A 23 4.04 62.35 -9.77
N ARG A 24 3.31 63.45 -9.55
CA ARG A 24 2.07 63.82 -10.22
C ARG A 24 2.28 63.81 -11.74
N LEU A 25 1.35 63.24 -12.49
CA LEU A 25 1.14 63.58 -13.89
C LEU A 25 -0.32 63.98 -14.10
N GLU A 26 -0.44 65.07 -14.82
CA GLU A 26 -1.60 65.91 -15.03
C GLU A 26 -2.62 65.24 -15.96
N VAL A 27 -3.90 65.56 -15.72
CA VAL A 27 -5.04 65.18 -16.52
C VAL A 27 -5.04 66.00 -17.81
N GLU A 28 -4.91 65.36 -18.97
CA GLU A 28 -5.23 65.99 -20.26
C GLU A 28 -6.76 66.07 -20.42
N GLU A 29 -7.29 67.30 -20.36
CA GLU A 29 -8.68 67.62 -20.68
C GLU A 29 -8.92 67.49 -22.20
N GLY A 30 -9.56 66.40 -22.61
CA GLY A 30 -10.17 66.25 -23.93
C GLY A 30 -11.55 66.89 -23.98
N ILE A 31 -11.64 68.07 -24.61
CA ILE A 31 -12.87 68.82 -24.88
C ILE A 31 -13.80 68.01 -25.80
N PHE A 32 -14.99 67.64 -25.32
CA PHE A 32 -16.16 67.36 -26.16
C PHE A 32 -17.19 68.47 -25.97
N GLN A 33 -17.35 69.30 -26.99
CA GLN A 33 -18.40 70.32 -27.08
C GLN A 33 -19.78 69.66 -27.16
N ILE A 34 -20.66 69.94 -26.19
CA ILE A 34 -22.10 69.68 -26.32
C ILE A 34 -22.76 71.02 -26.64
N GLN A 35 -23.40 71.08 -27.82
CA GLN A 35 -24.21 72.21 -28.26
C GLN A 35 -25.41 72.40 -27.33
N ASN A 36 -25.63 73.64 -26.90
CA ASN A 36 -26.79 74.08 -26.14
C ASN A 36 -28.08 73.92 -26.97
N GLY A 37 -28.94 72.99 -26.56
CA GLY A 37 -30.34 72.92 -26.96
C GLY A 37 -31.25 73.15 -25.74
N ASN A 38 -32.00 74.25 -25.75
CA ASN A 38 -33.02 74.57 -24.77
C ASN A 38 -34.09 73.48 -24.70
N GLY A 39 -34.38 72.97 -23.50
CA GLY A 39 -35.52 72.08 -23.28
C GLY A 39 -35.55 71.55 -21.84
N SER A 40 -36.64 71.77 -21.14
CA SER A 40 -36.89 71.53 -19.71
C SER A 40 -36.95 70.06 -19.27
N ASP A 41 -36.12 69.16 -19.84
CA ASP A 41 -36.02 67.73 -19.49
C ASP A 41 -34.65 67.30 -18.93
N ALA A 42 -33.70 68.24 -18.78
CA ALA A 42 -32.34 67.95 -18.32
C ALA A 42 -32.23 67.48 -16.86
N GLY A 43 -33.24 67.76 -16.02
CA GLY A 43 -33.25 67.38 -14.60
C GLY A 43 -33.47 65.89 -14.35
N GLN A 44 -34.19 65.19 -15.24
CA GLN A 44 -34.40 63.73 -15.14
C GLN A 44 -33.25 62.95 -15.79
N SER A 45 -32.65 63.45 -16.87
CA SER A 45 -31.52 62.78 -17.55
C SER A 45 -30.22 62.78 -16.73
N ALA A 46 -29.91 63.86 -16.01
CA ALA A 46 -28.70 63.96 -15.18
C ALA A 46 -28.80 63.14 -13.88
N ALA A 47 -29.99 63.05 -13.28
CA ALA A 47 -30.25 62.18 -12.13
C ALA A 47 -30.20 60.70 -12.53
N THR A 48 -30.68 60.36 -13.73
CA THR A 48 -30.61 58.99 -14.27
C THR A 48 -29.18 58.59 -14.63
N LEU A 49 -28.39 59.48 -15.24
CA LEU A 49 -26.96 59.24 -15.50
C LEU A 49 -26.12 59.19 -14.21
N SER A 50 -26.38 60.06 -13.22
CA SER A 50 -25.71 60.06 -11.91
C SER A 50 -26.06 58.81 -11.09
N ALA A 51 -27.31 58.35 -11.15
CA ALA A 51 -27.74 57.09 -10.56
C ALA A 51 -27.17 55.88 -11.30
N THR A 52 -27.03 55.94 -12.63
CA THR A 52 -26.44 54.86 -13.42
C THR A 52 -24.93 54.77 -13.17
N ILE A 53 -24.23 55.90 -13.10
CA ILE A 53 -22.80 55.99 -12.76
C ILE A 53 -22.56 55.59 -11.30
N SER A 54 -23.38 56.05 -10.34
CA SER A 54 -23.31 55.57 -8.94
C SER A 54 -23.60 54.08 -8.83
N SER A 55 -24.61 53.57 -9.55
CA SER A 55 -24.90 52.13 -9.58
C SER A 55 -23.75 51.34 -10.21
N TYR A 56 -23.06 51.89 -11.23
CA TYR A 56 -21.89 51.26 -11.84
C TYR A 56 -20.73 51.19 -10.84
N PHE A 57 -20.42 52.29 -10.15
CA PHE A 57 -19.38 52.34 -9.11
C PHE A 57 -19.74 51.50 -7.87
N GLU A 58 -21.02 51.38 -7.52
CA GLU A 58 -21.49 50.48 -6.46
C GLU A 58 -21.40 49.02 -6.87
N THR A 59 -21.76 48.65 -8.11
CA THR A 59 -21.59 47.28 -8.62
C THR A 59 -20.12 46.86 -8.73
N GLU A 60 -19.22 47.75 -9.17
CA GLU A 60 -17.78 47.46 -9.16
C GLU A 60 -17.23 47.27 -7.75
N ARG A 61 -17.73 48.03 -6.77
CA ARG A 61 -17.37 47.90 -5.35
C ARG A 61 -17.89 46.60 -4.75
N ASP A 62 -19.12 46.21 -5.08
CA ASP A 62 -19.77 45.00 -4.60
C ASP A 62 -19.12 43.73 -5.18
N ASP A 63 -18.84 43.71 -6.49
CA ASP A 63 -18.09 42.64 -7.15
C ASP A 63 -16.65 42.55 -6.61
N PHE A 64 -16.00 43.69 -6.37
CA PHE A 64 -14.68 43.74 -5.75
C PHE A 64 -14.71 43.13 -4.33
N MET A 65 -15.72 43.44 -3.53
CA MET A 65 -15.86 42.89 -2.18
C MET A 65 -16.10 41.38 -2.19
N VAL A 66 -16.95 40.88 -3.10
CA VAL A 66 -17.21 39.44 -3.24
C VAL A 66 -15.93 38.70 -3.64
N ASN A 67 -15.23 39.18 -4.66
CA ASN A 67 -13.99 38.58 -5.14
C ASN A 67 -12.87 38.65 -4.10
N SER A 68 -12.74 39.77 -3.39
CA SER A 68 -11.74 39.97 -2.33
C SER A 68 -11.92 38.97 -1.19
N LEU A 69 -13.16 38.72 -0.75
CA LEU A 69 -13.43 37.77 0.33
C LEU A 69 -13.23 36.31 -0.10
N LEU A 70 -13.56 35.97 -1.35
CA LEU A 70 -13.27 34.65 -1.92
C LEU A 70 -11.76 34.42 -2.01
N GLN A 71 -11.02 35.39 -2.54
CA GLN A 71 -9.57 35.31 -2.67
C GLN A 71 -8.88 35.30 -1.30
N ALA A 72 -9.37 36.07 -0.33
CA ALA A 72 -8.86 36.05 1.03
C ALA A 72 -9.04 34.66 1.68
N SER A 73 -10.20 34.02 1.48
CA SER A 73 -10.44 32.66 1.97
C SER A 73 -9.44 31.66 1.38
N ASP A 74 -9.23 31.69 0.07
CA ASP A 74 -8.28 30.80 -0.61
C ASP A 74 -6.83 31.08 -0.19
N THR A 75 -6.47 32.36 0.00
CA THR A 75 -5.13 32.79 0.43
C THR A 75 -4.82 32.33 1.85
N PHE A 76 -5.75 32.51 2.80
CA PHE A 76 -5.57 32.03 4.17
C PHE A 76 -5.48 30.51 4.25
N LEU A 77 -6.27 29.80 3.44
CA LEU A 77 -6.20 28.34 3.36
C LEU A 77 -4.84 27.88 2.80
N SER A 78 -4.40 28.49 1.69
CA SER A 78 -3.09 28.18 1.09
C SER A 78 -1.93 28.52 2.03
N TYR A 79 -2.02 29.61 2.78
CA TYR A 79 -1.01 29.97 3.78
C TYR A 79 -0.99 28.96 4.93
N ALA A 80 -2.16 28.50 5.41
CA ALA A 80 -2.24 27.46 6.42
C ALA A 80 -1.56 26.17 5.92
N HIS A 81 -1.92 25.71 4.72
CA HIS A 81 -1.34 24.49 4.14
C HIS A 81 0.17 24.62 3.86
N GLY A 82 0.64 25.79 3.42
CA GLY A 82 2.08 26.07 3.23
C GLY A 82 2.88 26.17 4.54
N SER A 83 2.22 26.45 5.67
CA SER A 83 2.83 26.52 7.00
C SER A 83 2.63 25.26 7.84
N VAL A 84 2.13 24.17 7.25
CA VAL A 84 1.76 22.93 7.95
C VAL A 84 2.90 22.34 8.78
N ILE A 85 4.16 22.47 8.35
CA ILE A 85 5.30 21.93 9.13
C ILE A 85 5.49 22.65 10.46
N LYS A 86 5.10 23.92 10.56
CA LYS A 86 5.15 24.68 11.82
C LYS A 86 4.20 24.10 12.87
N THR A 87 3.18 23.32 12.47
CA THR A 87 2.24 22.69 13.41
C THR A 87 2.89 21.63 14.31
N ASN A 88 4.16 21.30 14.08
CA ASN A 88 4.95 20.49 15.02
C ASN A 88 5.18 21.20 16.36
N SER A 89 5.08 22.53 16.41
CA SER A 89 5.06 23.32 17.65
C SER A 89 3.62 23.74 18.01
N ILE A 90 3.39 23.97 19.31
CA ILE A 90 2.08 24.43 19.81
C ILE A 90 1.71 25.79 19.17
N ASP A 91 2.66 26.72 19.08
CA ASP A 91 2.43 28.04 18.50
C ASP A 91 2.10 27.97 17.01
N GLY A 92 2.83 27.15 16.25
CA GLY A 92 2.55 26.97 14.82
C GLY A 92 1.22 26.25 14.56
N GLN A 93 0.80 25.36 15.47
CA GLN A 93 -0.53 24.75 15.40
C GLN A 93 -1.64 25.78 15.65
N GLN A 94 -1.43 26.73 16.58
CA GLN A 94 -2.36 27.85 16.80
C GLN A 94 -2.43 28.77 15.57
N GLU A 95 -1.28 29.13 14.99
CA GLU A 95 -1.21 29.94 13.76
C GLU A 95 -1.97 29.25 12.61
N TYR A 96 -1.74 27.95 12.38
CA TYR A 96 -2.44 27.17 11.36
C TYR A 96 -3.96 27.25 11.54
N PHE A 97 -4.48 26.94 12.74
CA PHE A 97 -5.92 26.96 12.98
C PHE A 97 -6.51 28.38 12.97
N GLN A 98 -5.74 29.40 13.30
CA GLN A 98 -6.15 30.79 13.13
C GLN A 98 -6.37 31.12 11.65
N MET A 99 -5.48 30.67 10.77
CA MET A 99 -5.60 30.89 9.33
C MET A 99 -6.78 30.12 8.73
N ILE A 100 -7.01 28.87 9.15
CA ILE A 100 -8.23 28.13 8.80
C ILE A 100 -9.49 28.88 9.27
N LYS A 101 -9.49 29.39 10.50
CA LYS A 101 -10.61 30.17 11.05
C LYS A 101 -10.87 31.44 10.24
N LEU A 102 -9.83 32.18 9.86
CA LEU A 102 -9.95 33.38 9.02
C LEU A 102 -10.54 33.02 7.64
N SER A 103 -10.07 31.93 7.02
CA SER A 103 -10.61 31.43 5.75
C SER A 103 -12.12 31.15 5.85
N ILE A 104 -12.55 30.46 6.90
CA ILE A 104 -13.98 30.20 7.17
C ILE A 104 -14.74 31.51 7.41
N GLN A 105 -14.17 32.44 8.18
CA GLN A 105 -14.81 33.72 8.49
C GLN A 105 -15.05 34.57 7.24
N SER A 106 -14.09 34.61 6.30
CA SER A 106 -14.25 35.30 5.01
C SER A 106 -15.46 34.77 4.23
N LEU A 107 -15.62 33.45 4.14
CA LEU A 107 -16.77 32.84 3.48
C LEU A 107 -18.09 33.04 4.25
N LEU A 108 -18.06 32.99 5.58
CA LEU A 108 -19.24 33.27 6.40
C LEU A 108 -19.70 34.73 6.25
N MET A 109 -18.78 35.67 6.09
CA MET A 109 -19.08 37.08 5.84
C MET A 109 -19.85 37.25 4.52
N LEU A 110 -19.43 36.55 3.46
CA LEU A 110 -20.15 36.53 2.18
C LEU A 110 -21.59 36.06 2.35
N VAL A 111 -21.78 34.93 3.02
CA VAL A 111 -23.10 34.29 3.14
C VAL A 111 -24.03 35.02 4.13
N LYS A 112 -23.50 35.72 5.13
CA LYS A 112 -24.30 36.41 6.14
C LYS A 112 -24.59 37.86 5.81
N ASN A 113 -23.57 38.59 5.33
CA ASN A 113 -23.64 40.04 5.19
C ASN A 113 -23.84 40.47 3.72
N TYR A 114 -23.33 39.68 2.78
CA TYR A 114 -23.32 40.01 1.34
C TYR A 114 -24.15 39.04 0.50
N ARG A 115 -25.07 38.31 1.13
CA ARG A 115 -25.87 37.25 0.47
C ARG A 115 -26.63 37.77 -0.75
N GLN A 116 -27.13 39.00 -0.67
CA GLN A 116 -27.91 39.63 -1.73
C GLN A 116 -27.10 39.86 -3.02
N LEU A 117 -25.76 39.87 -2.91
CA LEU A 117 -24.83 40.07 -4.02
C LEU A 117 -24.44 38.74 -4.70
N LEU A 118 -24.83 37.59 -4.13
CA LEU A 118 -24.43 36.28 -4.65
C LEU A 118 -25.49 35.75 -5.62
N ASN A 119 -25.08 35.48 -6.87
CA ASN A 119 -25.90 34.68 -7.77
C ASN A 119 -25.99 33.21 -7.28
N PRO A 120 -27.01 32.43 -7.69
CA PRO A 120 -27.20 31.06 -7.18
C PRO A 120 -26.00 30.12 -7.40
N THR A 121 -25.24 30.34 -8.48
CA THR A 121 -24.02 29.58 -8.80
C THR A 121 -22.92 29.87 -7.78
N LEU A 122 -22.63 31.14 -7.51
CA LEU A 122 -21.63 31.56 -6.52
C LEU A 122 -22.09 31.21 -5.11
N GLU A 123 -23.36 31.44 -4.77
CA GLU A 123 -23.92 31.10 -3.45
C GLU A 123 -23.75 29.60 -3.15
N SER A 124 -24.10 28.73 -4.10
CA SER A 124 -23.90 27.28 -3.95
C SER A 124 -22.43 26.87 -3.88
N MET A 125 -21.54 27.52 -4.64
CA MET A 125 -20.08 27.30 -4.53
C MET A 125 -19.51 27.74 -3.19
N VAL A 126 -19.95 28.86 -2.63
CA VAL A 126 -19.51 29.34 -1.31
C VAL A 126 -19.93 28.36 -0.22
N TYR A 127 -21.18 27.88 -0.26
CA TYR A 127 -21.64 26.84 0.67
C TYR A 127 -20.89 25.52 0.51
N PHE A 128 -20.60 25.11 -0.72
CA PHE A 128 -19.76 23.94 -0.99
C PHE A 128 -18.34 24.11 -0.41
N LYS A 129 -17.69 25.25 -0.63
CA LYS A 129 -16.36 25.56 -0.06
C LYS A 129 -16.38 25.53 1.46
N LEU A 130 -17.38 26.14 2.09
CA LEU A 130 -17.58 26.08 3.54
C LEU A 130 -17.69 24.64 4.04
N ALA A 131 -18.56 23.85 3.42
CA ALA A 131 -18.74 22.44 3.78
C ALA A 131 -17.43 21.65 3.63
N LYS A 132 -16.69 21.87 2.54
CA LYS A 132 -15.39 21.22 2.28
C LYS A 132 -14.38 21.54 3.36
N ILE A 133 -14.20 22.81 3.73
CA ILE A 133 -13.25 23.22 4.79
C ILE A 133 -13.67 22.63 6.15
N TYR A 134 -14.96 22.67 6.50
CA TYR A 134 -15.44 22.03 7.74
C TYR A 134 -15.17 20.52 7.75
N PHE A 135 -15.41 19.84 6.64
CA PHE A 135 -15.17 18.41 6.49
C PHE A 135 -13.68 18.03 6.59
N SER A 136 -12.81 18.77 5.88
CA SER A 136 -11.38 18.46 5.78
C SER A 136 -10.59 18.95 6.99
N GLU A 137 -10.82 20.17 7.48
CA GLU A 137 -9.97 20.81 8.49
C GLU A 137 -10.51 20.70 9.92
N THR A 138 -11.81 20.44 10.11
CA THR A 138 -12.42 20.47 11.45
C THR A 138 -12.96 19.11 11.88
N GLU A 139 -13.36 19.03 13.15
CA GLU A 139 -14.09 17.89 13.73
C GLU A 139 -15.62 18.10 13.72
N ILE A 140 -16.09 19.29 13.35
CA ILE A 140 -17.51 19.67 13.41
C ILE A 140 -18.23 19.22 12.14
N ILE A 141 -18.47 17.92 12.01
CA ILE A 141 -19.08 17.31 10.82
C ILE A 141 -20.53 17.76 10.62
N SER A 142 -21.27 18.08 11.68
CA SER A 142 -22.65 18.59 11.59
C SER A 142 -22.76 19.89 10.78
N ARG A 143 -21.79 20.80 10.92
CA ARG A 143 -21.76 22.04 10.12
C ARG A 143 -21.46 21.78 8.65
N ALA A 144 -20.59 20.80 8.37
CA ALA A 144 -20.33 20.40 7.00
C ALA A 144 -21.62 19.90 6.33
N ASP A 145 -22.40 19.10 7.06
CA ASP A 145 -23.71 18.59 6.61
C ASP A 145 -24.74 19.72 6.39
N ASP A 146 -24.84 20.67 7.32
CA ASP A 146 -25.76 21.82 7.17
C ASP A 146 -25.46 22.65 5.90
N TYR A 147 -24.17 22.95 5.66
CA TYR A 147 -23.77 23.77 4.51
C TYR A 147 -23.85 23.01 3.20
N ILE A 148 -23.54 21.70 3.17
CA ILE A 148 -23.65 20.92 1.94
C ILE A 148 -25.11 20.75 1.51
N ASN A 149 -26.03 20.56 2.46
CA ASN A 149 -27.46 20.48 2.18
C ASN A 149 -28.02 21.80 1.62
N LYS A 150 -27.49 22.95 2.06
CA LYS A 150 -27.80 24.26 1.44
C LYS A 150 -27.31 24.35 0.00
N ALA A 151 -26.07 23.93 -0.27
CA ALA A 151 -25.53 23.90 -1.63
C ALA A 151 -26.35 22.99 -2.56
N ILE A 152 -26.76 21.81 -2.09
CA ILE A 152 -27.63 20.87 -2.82
C ILE A 152 -29.00 21.49 -3.10
N SER A 153 -29.62 22.15 -2.11
CA SER A 153 -30.93 22.78 -2.26
C SER A 153 -30.91 23.90 -3.32
N ILE A 154 -29.91 24.79 -3.26
CA ILE A 154 -29.77 25.90 -4.22
C ILE A 154 -29.48 25.36 -5.62
N SER A 155 -28.53 24.43 -5.76
CA SER A 155 -28.17 23.85 -7.06
C SER A 155 -29.32 23.06 -7.68
N THR A 156 -30.12 22.36 -6.89
CA THR A 156 -31.29 21.62 -7.38
C THR A 156 -32.39 22.56 -7.88
N ARG A 157 -32.70 23.64 -7.15
CA ARG A 157 -33.71 24.63 -7.56
C ARG A 157 -33.36 25.35 -8.86
N ASN A 158 -32.07 25.51 -9.14
CA ASN A 158 -31.56 26.25 -10.29
C ASN A 158 -31.00 25.35 -11.41
N ASN A 159 -31.25 24.03 -11.36
CA ASN A 159 -30.76 23.05 -12.34
C ASN A 159 -29.24 23.07 -12.59
N LEU A 160 -28.45 23.35 -11.55
CA LEU A 160 -26.98 23.40 -11.62
C LEU A 160 -26.38 22.00 -11.44
N TYR A 161 -26.51 21.13 -12.44
CA TYR A 161 -26.16 19.70 -12.34
C TYR A 161 -24.73 19.42 -11.88
N LYS A 162 -23.73 20.16 -12.37
CA LYS A 162 -22.32 19.99 -11.97
C LYS A 162 -22.10 20.29 -10.49
N ILE A 163 -22.67 21.40 -9.99
CA ILE A 163 -22.55 21.80 -8.59
C ILE A 163 -23.37 20.86 -7.68
N LYS A 164 -24.55 20.43 -8.16
CA LYS A 164 -25.37 19.42 -7.50
C LYS A 164 -24.58 18.12 -7.32
N PHE A 165 -23.96 17.61 -8.39
CA PHE A 165 -23.15 16.40 -8.35
C PHE A 165 -22.01 16.50 -7.34
N ILE A 166 -21.14 17.52 -7.43
CA ILE A 166 -20.01 17.64 -6.50
C ILE A 166 -20.49 17.80 -5.05
N SER A 167 -21.64 18.44 -4.83
CA SER A 167 -22.21 18.64 -3.50
C SER A 167 -22.77 17.34 -2.94
N GLU A 168 -23.50 16.55 -3.74
CA GLU A 168 -24.01 15.23 -3.37
C GLU A 168 -22.87 14.22 -3.16
N PHE A 169 -21.78 14.32 -3.94
CA PHE A 169 -20.58 13.51 -3.76
C PHE A 169 -19.87 13.81 -2.43
N LEU A 170 -19.70 15.09 -2.08
CA LEU A 170 -19.17 15.49 -0.78
C LEU A 170 -20.12 15.12 0.38
N ALA A 171 -21.43 15.23 0.18
CA ALA A 171 -22.42 14.79 1.17
C ALA A 171 -22.30 13.29 1.46
N ALA A 172 -22.10 12.45 0.43
CA ALA A 172 -21.84 11.03 0.62
C ALA A 172 -20.57 10.77 1.47
N GLN A 173 -19.49 11.54 1.26
CA GLN A 173 -18.27 11.44 2.08
C GLN A 173 -18.49 11.92 3.53
N ILE A 174 -19.30 12.98 3.72
CA ILE A 174 -19.71 13.47 5.04
C ILE A 174 -20.51 12.39 5.77
N ILE A 175 -21.46 11.73 5.09
CA ILE A 175 -22.24 10.61 5.63
C ILE A 175 -21.32 9.44 5.99
N GLN A 176 -20.36 9.08 5.14
CA GLN A 176 -19.40 8.01 5.44
C GLN A 176 -18.64 8.31 6.74
N LYS A 177 -18.15 9.55 6.89
CA LYS A 177 -17.39 9.98 8.06
C LYS A 177 -18.25 10.12 9.32
N SER A 178 -19.47 10.65 9.21
CA SER A 178 -20.40 10.74 10.35
C SER A 178 -20.90 9.36 10.79
N THR A 179 -20.95 8.39 9.88
CA THR A 179 -21.29 7.00 10.20
C THR A 179 -20.20 6.32 11.03
N THR A 180 -18.91 6.67 10.82
CA THR A 180 -17.80 6.10 11.63
C THR A 180 -17.85 6.44 13.12
N THR A 181 -18.62 7.46 13.53
CA THR A 181 -18.75 7.87 14.94
C THR A 181 -19.92 7.19 15.65
N MET A 182 -20.82 6.52 14.92
CA MET A 182 -22.00 5.83 15.46
C MET A 182 -21.79 4.30 15.42
N THR A 183 -21.85 3.64 16.57
CA THR A 183 -21.43 2.25 16.79
C THR A 183 -22.44 1.16 16.39
N SER A 184 -23.35 1.41 15.43
CA SER A 184 -24.48 0.51 15.16
C SER A 184 -24.50 -0.09 13.75
N ASN A 185 -24.72 -1.39 13.65
CA ASN A 185 -24.90 -2.17 12.40
C ASN A 185 -26.10 -1.72 11.52
N SER A 186 -26.88 -0.71 11.90
CA SER A 186 -28.05 -0.20 11.18
C SER A 186 -27.73 0.92 10.17
N THR A 187 -26.53 1.50 10.24
CA THR A 187 -26.12 2.68 9.46
C THR A 187 -25.50 2.36 8.10
N ASP A 188 -25.10 1.11 7.86
CA ASP A 188 -24.58 0.62 6.55
C ASP A 188 -25.62 0.74 5.43
N SER A 189 -26.90 0.69 5.81
CA SER A 189 -28.00 0.91 4.86
C SER A 189 -28.13 2.37 4.44
N LEU A 190 -27.68 3.35 5.22
CA LEU A 190 -27.97 4.76 4.96
C LEU A 190 -27.13 5.31 3.81
N LEU A 191 -25.81 5.12 3.84
CA LEU A 191 -24.94 5.55 2.75
C LEU A 191 -25.25 4.78 1.46
N SER A 192 -25.42 3.46 1.56
CA SER A 192 -25.75 2.63 0.39
C SER A 192 -27.06 3.07 -0.26
N LYS A 193 -28.12 3.29 0.53
CA LYS A 193 -29.41 3.82 0.03
C LYS A 193 -29.24 5.22 -0.59
N TYR A 194 -28.51 6.12 0.09
CA TYR A 194 -28.25 7.45 -0.44
C TYR A 194 -27.57 7.38 -1.80
N LEU A 195 -26.53 6.56 -1.95
CA LEU A 195 -25.82 6.37 -3.21
C LEU A 195 -26.73 5.76 -4.29
N ASP A 196 -27.53 4.75 -3.95
CA ASP A 196 -28.43 4.09 -4.89
C ASP A 196 -29.51 5.05 -5.44
N GLU A 197 -30.08 5.89 -4.58
CA GLU A 197 -31.03 6.94 -4.98
C GLU A 197 -30.38 7.97 -5.91
N ARG A 198 -29.15 8.42 -5.61
CA ARG A 198 -28.43 9.39 -6.46
C ARG A 198 -28.02 8.79 -7.79
N MET A 199 -27.51 7.56 -7.80
CA MET A 199 -27.19 6.85 -9.04
C MET A 199 -28.43 6.69 -9.92
N SER A 200 -29.57 6.31 -9.37
CA SER A 200 -30.83 6.24 -10.13
C SER A 200 -31.25 7.59 -10.70
N THR A 201 -31.05 8.67 -9.94
CA THR A 201 -31.40 10.04 -10.36
C THR A 201 -30.51 10.53 -11.51
N PHE A 202 -29.19 10.32 -11.43
CA PHE A 202 -28.29 10.74 -12.52
C PHE A 202 -28.40 9.82 -13.75
N LYS A 203 -28.71 8.54 -13.55
CA LYS A 203 -28.97 7.60 -14.64
C LYS A 203 -30.22 7.98 -15.43
N SER A 204 -31.31 8.40 -14.78
CA SER A 204 -32.51 8.87 -15.48
C SER A 204 -32.30 10.16 -16.27
N LEU A 205 -31.28 10.95 -15.92
CA LEU A 205 -30.84 12.14 -16.64
C LEU A 205 -29.83 11.84 -17.77
N GLY A 206 -29.45 10.56 -17.97
CA GLY A 206 -28.44 10.16 -18.95
C GLY A 206 -26.99 10.53 -18.59
N LEU A 207 -26.73 10.93 -17.34
CA LEU A 207 -25.42 11.40 -16.88
C LEU A 207 -24.57 10.25 -16.31
N ASN A 208 -24.28 9.24 -17.15
CA ASN A 208 -23.60 8.01 -16.75
C ASN A 208 -22.21 8.24 -16.13
N VAL A 209 -21.49 9.28 -16.56
CA VAL A 209 -20.19 9.67 -15.98
C VAL A 209 -20.28 9.91 -14.47
N TYR A 210 -21.34 10.58 -14.00
CA TYR A 210 -21.54 10.82 -12.57
C TYR A 210 -21.95 9.55 -11.81
N VAL A 211 -22.68 8.65 -12.46
CA VAL A 211 -23.03 7.33 -11.91
C VAL A 211 -21.76 6.51 -11.65
N ASN A 212 -20.82 6.49 -12.60
CA ASN A 212 -19.53 5.80 -12.46
C ASN A 212 -18.76 6.29 -11.23
N LEU A 213 -18.76 7.60 -10.97
CA LEU A 213 -18.08 8.19 -9.82
C LEU A 213 -18.74 7.79 -8.49
N PHE A 214 -20.07 7.81 -8.40
CA PHE A 214 -20.77 7.31 -7.21
C PHE A 214 -20.54 5.81 -7.00
N GLN A 215 -20.45 5.03 -8.08
CA GLN A 215 -20.15 3.60 -8.02
C GLN A 215 -18.75 3.34 -7.44
N LEU A 216 -17.73 4.12 -7.83
CA LEU A 216 -16.38 4.04 -7.24
C LEU A 216 -16.40 4.33 -5.73
N LEU A 217 -17.17 5.35 -5.31
CA LEU A 217 -17.34 5.68 -3.89
C LEU A 217 -18.07 4.55 -3.13
N LYS A 218 -19.10 3.96 -3.75
CA LYS A 218 -19.82 2.80 -3.20
C LYS A 218 -18.88 1.61 -3.01
N ILE A 219 -18.05 1.30 -4.00
CA ILE A 219 -17.05 0.23 -3.92
C ILE A 219 -16.09 0.50 -2.76
N SER A 220 -15.51 1.70 -2.67
CA SER A 220 -14.61 2.08 -1.56
C SER A 220 -15.25 1.85 -0.19
N ASN A 221 -16.52 2.25 -0.02
CA ASN A 221 -17.24 2.00 1.23
C ASN A 221 -17.48 0.51 1.48
N LEU A 222 -17.96 -0.23 0.48
CA LEU A 222 -18.20 -1.66 0.59
C LEU A 222 -16.93 -2.43 0.91
N MET A 223 -15.76 -2.06 0.37
CA MET A 223 -14.48 -2.71 0.72
C MET A 223 -14.19 -2.69 2.22
N VAL A 224 -14.69 -1.68 2.93
CA VAL A 224 -14.51 -1.56 4.38
C VAL A 224 -15.65 -2.24 5.15
N VAL A 225 -16.91 -2.08 4.71
CA VAL A 225 -18.11 -2.58 5.41
C VAL A 225 -18.39 -4.06 5.10
N ASP A 226 -18.54 -4.39 3.82
CA ASP A 226 -18.80 -5.74 3.32
C ASP A 226 -17.94 -5.97 2.08
N HIS A 227 -16.69 -6.30 2.38
CA HIS A 227 -15.66 -6.50 1.37
C HIS A 227 -16.02 -7.59 0.35
N SER A 228 -16.83 -8.59 0.73
CA SER A 228 -17.24 -9.66 -0.18
C SER A 228 -18.12 -9.12 -1.32
N THR A 229 -19.12 -8.32 -0.97
CA THR A 229 -19.98 -7.62 -1.93
C THR A 229 -19.19 -6.55 -2.69
N GLY A 230 -18.31 -5.81 -2.02
CA GLY A 230 -17.46 -4.79 -2.64
C GLY A 230 -16.59 -5.34 -3.78
N LEU A 231 -16.00 -6.53 -3.57
CA LEU A 231 -15.19 -7.21 -4.59
C LEU A 231 -16.02 -7.69 -5.78
N VAL A 232 -17.22 -8.22 -5.55
CA VAL A 232 -18.14 -8.62 -6.62
C VAL A 232 -18.58 -7.41 -7.46
N VAL A 233 -18.89 -6.29 -6.81
CA VAL A 233 -19.27 -5.04 -7.48
C VAL A 233 -18.11 -4.43 -8.27
N LEU A 234 -16.88 -4.53 -7.76
CA LEU A 234 -15.69 -4.12 -8.51
C LEU A 234 -15.50 -4.98 -9.77
N GLN A 235 -15.63 -6.31 -9.63
CA GLN A 235 -15.48 -7.24 -10.74
C GLN A 235 -16.56 -7.03 -11.82
N SER A 236 -17.80 -6.73 -11.43
CA SER A 236 -18.87 -6.44 -12.39
C SER A 236 -18.59 -5.14 -13.17
N LEU A 237 -18.09 -4.10 -12.49
CA LEU A 237 -17.76 -2.82 -13.12
C LEU A 237 -16.60 -2.94 -14.13
N CYS A 238 -15.60 -3.77 -13.84
CA CYS A 238 -14.52 -4.07 -14.79
C CYS A 238 -15.01 -4.72 -16.09
N ASN A 239 -16.07 -5.52 -16.02
CA ASN A 239 -16.63 -6.24 -17.16
C ASN A 239 -17.69 -5.44 -17.92
N ASP A 240 -18.19 -4.35 -17.34
CA ASP A 240 -19.17 -3.49 -17.99
C ASP A 240 -18.54 -2.78 -19.21
N THR A 241 -19.32 -2.71 -20.28
CA THR A 241 -18.94 -2.06 -21.55
C THR A 241 -19.42 -0.62 -21.63
N THR A 242 -20.32 -0.21 -20.74
CA THR A 242 -20.89 1.15 -20.67
C THR A 242 -20.04 2.12 -19.86
N VAL A 243 -18.98 1.64 -19.23
CA VAL A 243 -18.09 2.43 -18.36
C VAL A 243 -16.98 3.08 -19.18
N ASP A 244 -16.73 4.36 -18.90
CA ASP A 244 -15.61 5.12 -19.49
C ASP A 244 -14.28 4.37 -19.33
N THR A 245 -13.46 4.36 -20.38
CA THR A 245 -12.23 3.58 -20.42
C THR A 245 -11.24 3.96 -19.32
N GLY A 246 -11.17 5.24 -18.92
CA GLY A 246 -10.31 5.69 -17.83
C GLY A 246 -10.77 5.17 -16.47
N VAL A 247 -12.09 5.13 -16.22
CA VAL A 247 -12.65 4.51 -15.01
C VAL A 247 -12.43 3.01 -15.01
N LYS A 248 -12.66 2.35 -16.15
CA LYS A 248 -12.44 0.91 -16.32
C LYS A 248 -10.98 0.54 -16.05
N LEU A 249 -10.04 1.33 -16.58
CA LEU A 249 -8.61 1.18 -16.33
C LEU A 249 -8.29 1.28 -14.83
N LEU A 250 -8.83 2.28 -14.13
CA LEU A 250 -8.66 2.42 -12.67
C LEU A 250 -9.23 1.22 -11.92
N CYS A 251 -10.42 0.73 -12.30
CA CYS A 251 -11.06 -0.42 -11.69
C CYS A 251 -10.23 -1.69 -11.87
N LEU A 252 -9.69 -1.94 -13.06
CA LEU A 252 -8.81 -3.09 -13.33
C LEU A 252 -7.53 -3.02 -12.49
N VAL A 253 -6.92 -1.83 -12.35
CA VAL A 253 -5.75 -1.62 -11.49
C VAL A 253 -6.08 -1.88 -10.02
N TYR A 254 -7.26 -1.47 -9.53
CA TYR A 254 -7.72 -1.81 -8.18
C TYR A 254 -8.02 -3.30 -8.02
N GLN A 255 -8.64 -3.94 -9.01
CA GLN A 255 -8.96 -5.36 -8.97
C GLN A 255 -7.67 -6.22 -8.90
N SER A 256 -6.67 -5.89 -9.71
CA SER A 256 -5.35 -6.51 -9.66
C SER A 256 -4.69 -6.33 -8.29
N SER A 257 -4.71 -5.11 -7.74
CA SER A 257 -4.23 -4.82 -6.38
C SER A 257 -4.90 -5.69 -5.31
N MET A 258 -6.22 -5.90 -5.40
CA MET A 258 -6.95 -6.73 -4.44
C MET A 258 -6.59 -8.21 -4.57
N HIS A 259 -6.36 -8.70 -5.80
CA HIS A 259 -5.88 -10.07 -6.01
C HIS A 259 -4.46 -10.26 -5.45
N LEU A 260 -3.56 -9.28 -5.63
CA LEU A 260 -2.22 -9.31 -5.03
C LEU A 260 -2.26 -9.26 -3.50
N TYR A 261 -3.14 -8.45 -2.94
CA TYR A 261 -3.34 -8.37 -1.48
C TYR A 261 -3.85 -9.68 -0.88
N ARG A 262 -4.67 -10.44 -1.62
CA ARG A 262 -5.17 -11.78 -1.24
C ARG A 262 -4.26 -12.94 -1.68
N GLY A 263 -3.07 -12.66 -2.20
CA GLY A 263 -2.11 -13.70 -2.61
C GLY A 263 -2.55 -14.51 -3.84
N SER A 264 -3.27 -13.90 -4.78
CA SER A 264 -3.69 -14.50 -6.06
C SER A 264 -2.97 -13.86 -7.26
N PRO A 265 -1.63 -13.99 -7.36
CA PRO A 265 -0.86 -13.26 -8.38
C PRO A 265 -1.16 -13.68 -9.82
N GLU A 266 -1.55 -14.93 -10.08
CA GLU A 266 -1.90 -15.38 -11.44
C GLU A 266 -3.13 -14.65 -12.00
N GLN A 267 -4.14 -14.44 -11.16
CA GLN A 267 -5.33 -13.65 -11.52
C GLN A 267 -4.97 -12.18 -11.72
N ALA A 268 -4.11 -11.63 -10.86
CA ALA A 268 -3.61 -10.27 -11.01
C ALA A 268 -2.85 -10.09 -12.34
N LEU A 269 -2.02 -11.07 -12.73
CA LEU A 269 -1.28 -11.03 -14.00
C LEU A 269 -2.23 -10.96 -15.20
N SER A 270 -3.25 -11.82 -15.24
CA SER A 270 -4.26 -11.81 -16.31
C SER A 270 -5.01 -10.47 -16.40
N ILE A 271 -5.32 -9.85 -15.26
CA ILE A 271 -5.94 -8.52 -15.23
C ILE A 271 -4.96 -7.44 -15.71
N LEU A 272 -3.68 -7.53 -15.32
CA LEU A 272 -2.64 -6.60 -15.74
C LEU A 272 -2.37 -6.67 -17.24
N ASP A 273 -2.52 -7.83 -17.89
CA ASP A 273 -2.46 -7.94 -19.34
C ASP A 273 -3.57 -7.11 -20.02
N ASN A 274 -4.78 -7.11 -19.45
CA ASN A 274 -5.87 -6.23 -19.94
C ASN A 274 -5.55 -4.74 -19.69
N VAL A 275 -4.99 -4.41 -18.53
CA VAL A 275 -4.52 -3.04 -18.23
C VAL A 275 -3.47 -2.60 -19.25
N HIS A 276 -2.51 -3.46 -19.59
CA HIS A 276 -1.46 -3.17 -20.55
C HIS A 276 -2.05 -2.80 -21.92
N ASN A 277 -3.00 -3.59 -22.42
CA ASN A 277 -3.64 -3.36 -23.72
C ASN A 277 -4.34 -1.99 -23.80
N ILE A 278 -4.94 -1.52 -22.71
CA ILE A 278 -5.60 -0.21 -22.65
C ILE A 278 -4.59 0.91 -22.48
N LEU A 279 -3.65 0.76 -21.54
CA LEU A 279 -2.73 1.80 -21.11
C LEU A 279 -1.69 2.18 -22.17
N PHE A 280 -1.32 1.24 -23.02
CA PHE A 280 -0.29 1.41 -24.06
C PHE A 280 -0.88 1.36 -25.49
N ALA A 281 -2.19 1.52 -25.63
CA ALA A 281 -2.81 1.70 -26.95
C ALA A 281 -2.26 2.96 -27.66
N PRO A 282 -2.23 3.01 -29.00
CA PRO A 282 -1.65 4.14 -29.75
C PRO A 282 -2.25 5.52 -29.40
N ASP A 283 -3.54 5.56 -29.06
CA ASP A 283 -4.28 6.78 -28.72
C ASP A 283 -4.39 7.02 -27.20
N ALA A 284 -3.69 6.21 -26.39
CA ALA A 284 -3.79 6.27 -24.93
C ALA A 284 -3.01 7.45 -24.35
N ASN A 285 -3.74 8.44 -23.83
CA ASN A 285 -3.18 9.56 -23.07
C ASN A 285 -3.64 9.52 -21.62
N TYR A 286 -3.04 8.62 -20.84
CA TYR A 286 -3.32 8.45 -19.42
C TYR A 286 -2.19 9.01 -18.54
N SER A 287 -2.52 9.35 -17.30
CA SER A 287 -1.58 9.90 -16.33
C SER A 287 -0.38 8.97 -16.11
N ILE A 288 0.79 9.55 -15.86
CA ILE A 288 2.02 8.79 -15.58
C ILE A 288 1.87 7.92 -14.32
N GLN A 289 1.06 8.36 -13.36
CA GLN A 289 0.74 7.61 -12.14
C GLN A 289 0.06 6.28 -12.45
N LEU A 290 -0.84 6.20 -13.44
CA LEU A 290 -1.47 4.93 -13.82
C LEU A 290 -0.43 3.96 -14.41
N LYS A 291 0.54 4.47 -15.17
CA LYS A 291 1.68 3.66 -15.66
C LYS A 291 2.56 3.17 -14.50
N ALA A 292 2.83 4.04 -13.53
CA ALA A 292 3.58 3.71 -12.33
C ALA A 292 2.87 2.66 -11.46
N MET A 293 1.54 2.76 -11.29
CA MET A 293 0.71 1.76 -10.61
C MET A 293 0.79 0.41 -11.30
N TYR A 294 0.64 0.38 -12.63
CA TYR A 294 0.77 -0.84 -13.43
C TYR A 294 2.12 -1.52 -13.21
N TYR A 295 3.23 -0.78 -13.37
CA TYR A 295 4.56 -1.37 -13.24
C TYR A 295 4.87 -1.87 -11.83
N LEU A 296 4.46 -1.14 -10.78
CA LEU A 296 4.66 -1.62 -9.39
C LEU A 296 3.86 -2.89 -9.10
N GLN A 297 2.60 -2.96 -9.55
CA GLN A 297 1.79 -4.17 -9.38
C GLN A 297 2.34 -5.34 -10.18
N LEU A 298 2.79 -5.10 -11.41
CA LEU A 298 3.43 -6.13 -12.23
C LEU A 298 4.73 -6.64 -11.60
N HIS A 299 5.53 -5.74 -11.02
CA HIS A 299 6.74 -6.12 -10.30
C HIS A 299 6.40 -6.99 -9.08
N LEU A 300 5.43 -6.57 -8.26
CA LEU A 300 4.95 -7.34 -7.12
C LEU A 300 4.40 -8.72 -7.53
N THR A 301 3.67 -8.78 -8.63
CA THR A 301 3.14 -10.03 -9.21
C THR A 301 4.27 -11.01 -9.50
N TYR A 302 5.31 -10.56 -10.21
CA TYR A 302 6.47 -11.39 -10.53
C TYR A 302 7.30 -11.78 -9.31
N ILE A 303 7.36 -10.93 -8.28
CA ILE A 303 7.97 -11.29 -6.98
C ILE A 303 7.19 -12.44 -6.33
N GLN A 304 5.85 -12.35 -6.24
CA GLN A 304 5.02 -13.35 -5.58
C GLN A 304 5.08 -14.73 -6.26
N ILE A 305 5.10 -14.79 -7.60
CA ILE A 305 5.27 -16.05 -8.34
C ILE A 305 6.73 -16.51 -8.47
N ALA A 306 7.68 -15.80 -7.84
CA ALA A 306 9.12 -16.06 -7.90
C ALA A 306 9.71 -16.09 -9.34
N ASN A 307 9.15 -15.30 -10.27
CA ASN A 307 9.68 -15.14 -11.62
C ASN A 307 10.68 -13.96 -11.69
N LEU A 308 11.91 -14.26 -11.27
CA LEU A 308 12.98 -13.28 -11.12
C LEU A 308 13.43 -12.65 -12.44
N LYS A 309 13.31 -13.38 -13.55
CA LYS A 309 13.74 -12.91 -14.88
C LYS A 309 12.83 -11.77 -15.35
N GLU A 310 11.53 -12.00 -15.33
CA GLU A 310 10.56 -10.97 -15.73
C GLU A 310 10.51 -9.83 -14.71
N SER A 311 10.60 -10.15 -13.41
CA SER A 311 10.74 -9.14 -12.35
C SER A 311 11.89 -8.16 -12.60
N LYS A 312 13.07 -8.65 -13.03
CA LYS A 312 14.22 -7.81 -13.38
C LYS A 312 13.97 -6.90 -14.59
N LYS A 313 13.24 -7.37 -15.61
CA LYS A 313 12.88 -6.53 -16.75
C LYS A 313 11.94 -5.40 -16.33
N VAL A 314 10.92 -5.71 -15.53
CA VAL A 314 9.98 -4.70 -15.01
C VAL A 314 10.70 -3.68 -14.15
N MET A 315 11.64 -4.11 -13.30
CA MET A 315 12.49 -3.23 -12.50
C MET A 315 13.30 -2.24 -13.37
N GLN A 316 13.77 -2.66 -14.55
CA GLN A 316 14.44 -1.78 -15.51
C GLN A 316 13.47 -0.76 -16.12
N GLU A 317 12.25 -1.15 -16.46
CA GLU A 317 11.22 -0.23 -16.95
C GLU A 317 10.82 0.82 -15.89
N ILE A 318 10.68 0.41 -14.62
CA ILE A 318 10.45 1.37 -13.53
C ILE A 318 11.64 2.32 -13.38
N SER A 319 12.87 1.82 -13.52
CA SER A 319 14.07 2.64 -13.46
C SER A 319 14.13 3.68 -14.58
N LYS A 320 13.72 3.32 -15.80
CA LYS A 320 13.59 4.27 -16.91
C LYS A 320 12.55 5.35 -16.63
N LEU A 321 11.39 4.96 -16.09
CA LEU A 321 10.33 5.90 -15.69
C LEU A 321 10.82 6.86 -14.59
N LEU A 322 11.58 6.35 -13.61
CA LEU A 322 12.17 7.18 -12.56
C LEU A 322 13.15 8.22 -13.12
N LEU A 323 14.01 7.83 -14.06
CA LEU A 323 14.95 8.75 -14.68
C LEU A 323 14.23 9.85 -15.48
N SER A 324 13.21 9.48 -16.28
CA SER A 324 12.44 10.47 -17.04
C SER A 324 11.69 11.45 -16.12
N GLU A 325 11.10 10.96 -15.03
CA GLU A 325 10.39 11.84 -14.09
C GLU A 325 11.35 12.73 -13.28
N GLN A 326 12.55 12.25 -12.98
CA GLN A 326 13.60 13.07 -12.37
C GLN A 326 14.08 14.17 -13.30
N GLU A 327 14.29 13.88 -14.59
CA GLU A 327 14.65 14.87 -15.61
C GLU A 327 13.55 15.92 -15.80
N ASN A 328 12.29 15.51 -15.71
CA ASN A 328 11.12 16.40 -15.76
C ASN A 328 10.83 17.14 -14.44
N GLY A 329 11.65 16.93 -13.40
CA GLY A 329 11.47 17.59 -12.10
C GLY A 329 10.17 17.22 -11.37
N TRP A 330 9.60 16.04 -11.64
CA TRP A 330 8.38 15.52 -11.00
C TRP A 330 7.13 16.41 -11.15
N GLN A 331 7.04 17.26 -12.19
CA GLN A 331 5.95 18.22 -12.38
C GLN A 331 4.53 17.61 -12.35
N SER A 332 4.39 16.36 -12.79
CA SER A 332 3.10 15.65 -12.82
C SER A 332 2.67 15.12 -11.45
N TRP A 333 3.55 15.13 -10.43
CA TRP A 333 3.32 14.52 -9.12
C TRP A 333 3.07 15.59 -8.07
N LYS A 334 1.86 15.59 -7.51
CA LYS A 334 1.50 16.50 -6.41
C LYS A 334 1.99 15.96 -5.06
N GLU A 335 2.36 16.85 -4.14
CA GLU A 335 2.84 16.45 -2.81
C GLU A 335 1.76 15.74 -1.97
N ASP A 336 0.50 16.13 -2.17
CA ASP A 336 -0.68 15.56 -1.52
C ASP A 336 -0.99 14.12 -2.02
N GLY A 337 -0.34 13.67 -3.08
CA GLY A 337 -0.50 12.32 -3.65
C GLY A 337 -1.76 12.17 -4.51
N TYR A 338 -2.40 13.26 -4.92
CA TYR A 338 -3.54 13.22 -5.83
C TYR A 338 -3.12 13.41 -7.29
N PHE A 339 -3.79 12.69 -8.19
CA PHE A 339 -3.70 12.90 -9.64
C PHE A 339 -5.08 12.86 -10.28
N GLU A 340 -5.18 13.33 -11.51
CA GLU A 340 -6.46 13.48 -12.21
C GLU A 340 -6.62 12.48 -13.35
N ILE A 341 -7.82 11.91 -13.45
CA ILE A 341 -8.28 11.12 -14.59
C ILE A 341 -9.42 11.89 -15.25
N LEU A 342 -9.32 12.12 -16.56
CA LEU A 342 -10.35 12.82 -17.33
C LEU A 342 -11.36 11.80 -17.86
N GLN A 343 -12.64 12.01 -17.54
CA GLN A 343 -13.74 11.22 -18.10
C GLN A 343 -14.46 12.02 -19.18
N SER A 344 -14.74 11.40 -20.31
CA SER A 344 -15.46 12.04 -21.41
C SER A 344 -16.98 11.96 -21.19
N ILE A 345 -17.70 13.05 -21.45
CA ILE A 345 -19.17 13.03 -21.47
C ILE A 345 -19.61 12.67 -22.89
N GLU A 346 -20.35 11.57 -23.06
CA GLU A 346 -20.86 11.16 -24.37
C GLU A 346 -21.66 12.30 -25.03
N GLY A 347 -21.33 12.62 -26.29
CA GLY A 347 -22.01 13.64 -27.08
C GLY A 347 -21.62 15.09 -26.77
N VAL A 348 -20.71 15.35 -25.82
CA VAL A 348 -20.23 16.70 -25.48
C VAL A 348 -18.70 16.71 -25.39
N SER A 349 -18.02 17.70 -25.98
CA SER A 349 -16.55 17.83 -25.90
C SER A 349 -16.02 18.23 -24.50
N THR A 350 -16.80 18.02 -23.45
CA THR A 350 -16.46 18.41 -22.08
C THR A 350 -16.02 17.19 -21.29
N THR A 351 -14.90 17.31 -20.57
CA THR A 351 -14.39 16.27 -19.67
C THR A 351 -14.68 16.60 -18.22
N VAL A 352 -14.86 15.56 -17.40
CA VAL A 352 -14.99 15.65 -15.95
C VAL A 352 -13.69 15.14 -15.32
N PRO A 353 -12.89 15.99 -14.65
CA PRO A 353 -11.72 15.52 -13.92
C PRO A 353 -12.16 14.79 -12.65
N TYR A 354 -11.59 13.60 -12.44
CA TYR A 354 -11.73 12.81 -11.21
C TYR A 354 -10.40 12.75 -10.50
N GLN A 355 -10.38 13.14 -9.22
CA GLN A 355 -9.18 13.10 -8.40
C GLN A 355 -9.04 11.73 -7.73
N VAL A 356 -7.91 11.07 -7.99
CA VAL A 356 -7.53 9.80 -7.41
C VAL A 356 -6.42 10.03 -6.39
N SER A 357 -6.59 9.53 -5.17
CA SER A 357 -5.55 9.52 -4.14
C SER A 357 -4.69 8.27 -4.28
N TRP A 358 -3.36 8.41 -4.25
CA TRP A 358 -2.45 7.27 -4.28
C TRP A 358 -1.13 7.52 -3.51
N MET A 359 -0.11 8.02 -4.21
CA MET A 359 1.24 8.23 -3.70
C MET A 359 1.84 9.48 -4.32
N ASN A 360 2.66 10.19 -3.55
CA ASN A 360 3.53 11.22 -4.12
C ASN A 360 4.82 10.60 -4.67
N SER A 361 5.68 11.43 -5.27
CA SER A 361 6.95 11.01 -5.87
C SER A 361 7.87 10.29 -4.89
N ASP A 362 8.02 10.83 -3.68
CA ASP A 362 8.86 10.24 -2.63
C ASP A 362 8.37 8.85 -2.21
N GLU A 363 7.06 8.71 -1.97
CA GLU A 363 6.43 7.44 -1.62
C GLU A 363 6.57 6.40 -2.73
N PHE A 364 6.43 6.80 -4.00
CA PHE A 364 6.64 5.94 -5.16
C PHE A 364 8.08 5.41 -5.22
N VAL A 365 9.07 6.29 -5.02
CA VAL A 365 10.50 5.92 -5.00
C VAL A 365 10.80 4.93 -3.88
N ILE A 366 10.26 5.18 -2.68
CA ILE A 366 10.41 4.28 -1.52
C ILE A 366 9.81 2.90 -1.85
N MET A 367 8.61 2.84 -2.44
CA MET A 367 7.99 1.56 -2.84
C MET A 367 8.77 0.81 -3.90
N PHE A 368 9.31 1.50 -4.89
CA PHE A 368 10.19 0.87 -5.86
C PHE A 368 11.42 0.22 -5.22
N TYR A 369 12.15 0.96 -4.37
CA TYR A 369 13.32 0.40 -3.68
C TYR A 369 12.94 -0.71 -2.70
N PHE A 370 11.83 -0.57 -1.99
CA PHE A 370 11.34 -1.60 -1.08
C PHE A 370 11.07 -2.92 -1.81
N LEU A 371 10.28 -2.90 -2.88
CA LEU A 371 9.99 -4.08 -3.69
C LEU A 371 11.25 -4.65 -4.35
N SER A 372 12.16 -3.79 -4.83
CA SER A 372 13.45 -4.22 -5.37
C SER A 372 14.29 -4.95 -4.32
N GLY A 373 14.30 -4.46 -3.08
CA GLY A 373 14.98 -5.09 -1.95
C GLY A 373 14.40 -6.47 -1.63
N VAL A 374 13.08 -6.59 -1.57
CA VAL A 374 12.35 -7.86 -1.36
C VAL A 374 12.66 -8.84 -2.48
N ASN A 375 12.58 -8.40 -3.74
CA ASN A 375 12.93 -9.21 -4.91
C ASN A 375 14.36 -9.76 -4.80
N MET A 376 15.31 -9.05 -4.21
CA MET A 376 16.72 -9.48 -4.12
C MET A 376 17.04 -10.35 -2.89
N ILE A 377 16.08 -10.64 -2.00
CA ILE A 377 16.34 -11.45 -0.79
C ILE A 377 16.84 -12.85 -1.15
N TYR A 378 16.35 -13.46 -2.24
CA TYR A 378 16.83 -14.77 -2.66
C TYR A 378 18.34 -14.76 -2.99
N GLU A 379 18.98 -13.63 -3.30
CA GLU A 379 20.43 -13.58 -3.57
C GLU A 379 21.28 -13.69 -2.29
N ALA A 380 20.66 -13.68 -1.11
CA ALA A 380 21.33 -13.74 0.19
C ALA A 380 22.17 -15.02 0.36
N HIS A 381 21.68 -16.18 -0.10
CA HIS A 381 22.42 -17.46 -0.02
C HIS A 381 23.71 -17.47 -0.86
N ASN A 382 23.82 -16.57 -1.85
CA ASN A 382 25.00 -16.42 -2.70
C ASN A 382 26.04 -15.44 -2.12
N GLY A 383 25.88 -14.99 -0.87
CA GLY A 383 26.75 -14.00 -0.21
C GLY A 383 26.66 -12.59 -0.80
N LYS A 384 25.74 -12.35 -1.75
CA LYS A 384 25.53 -11.05 -2.39
C LYS A 384 24.48 -10.27 -1.59
N ASN A 385 24.91 -9.52 -0.58
CA ASN A 385 24.06 -8.67 0.28
C ASN A 385 23.52 -7.41 -0.43
N LYS A 386 23.00 -7.55 -1.67
CA LYS A 386 22.44 -6.42 -2.43
C LYS A 386 21.14 -5.91 -1.84
N SER A 387 20.27 -6.83 -1.37
CA SER A 387 19.02 -6.50 -0.69
C SER A 387 19.26 -5.52 0.47
N MET A 388 20.28 -5.77 1.29
CA MET A 388 20.66 -4.90 2.42
C MET A 388 21.03 -3.49 2.00
N ARG A 389 21.80 -3.34 0.92
CA ARG A 389 22.18 -2.01 0.40
C ARG A 389 20.96 -1.23 -0.08
N VAL A 390 20.04 -1.93 -0.75
CA VAL A 390 18.79 -1.34 -1.24
C VAL A 390 17.88 -0.94 -0.07
N PHE A 391 17.71 -1.81 0.93
CA PHE A 391 16.94 -1.50 2.13
C PHE A 391 17.54 -0.33 2.92
N LYS A 392 18.86 -0.28 3.08
CA LYS A 392 19.53 0.85 3.72
C LYS A 392 19.24 2.17 2.99
N LYS A 393 19.38 2.18 1.67
CA LYS A 393 19.02 3.36 0.85
C LYS A 393 17.56 3.77 1.05
N CYS A 394 16.67 2.79 1.14
CA CYS A 394 15.24 3.03 1.38
C CYS A 394 14.99 3.67 2.76
N LEU A 395 15.68 3.18 3.80
CA LEU A 395 15.62 3.75 5.15
C LEU A 395 16.20 5.16 5.21
N ASP A 396 17.33 5.41 4.54
CA ASP A 396 17.95 6.75 4.46
C ASP A 396 16.98 7.77 3.84
N ILE A 397 16.24 7.37 2.79
CA ILE A 397 15.21 8.21 2.16
C ILE A 397 14.06 8.46 3.14
N ILE A 398 13.56 7.43 3.82
CA ILE A 398 12.48 7.56 4.81
C ILE A 398 12.89 8.49 5.95
N GLU A 399 14.10 8.33 6.48
CA GLU A 399 14.60 9.15 7.59
C GLU A 399 14.69 10.62 7.18
N LYS A 400 15.25 10.90 5.98
CA LYS A 400 15.29 12.26 5.43
C LYS A 400 13.90 12.87 5.30
N GLN A 401 12.92 12.10 4.81
CA GLN A 401 11.54 12.55 4.68
C GLN A 401 10.89 12.82 6.04
N LEU A 402 11.10 11.94 7.01
CA LEU A 402 10.61 12.15 8.38
C LEU A 402 11.21 13.40 9.01
N GLN A 403 12.51 13.64 8.84
CA GLN A 403 13.19 14.85 9.34
C GLN A 403 12.63 16.14 8.71
N GLN A 404 12.28 16.11 7.41
CA GLN A 404 11.62 17.24 6.75
C GLN A 404 10.20 17.47 7.31
N LEU A 405 9.41 16.40 7.48
CA LEU A 405 8.05 16.50 8.02
C LEU A 405 7.99 16.88 9.51
N THR A 406 9.08 16.70 10.27
CA THR A 406 9.21 17.16 11.67
C THR A 406 9.80 18.56 11.80
N GLY A 407 10.14 19.23 10.69
CA GLY A 407 10.71 20.58 10.70
C GLY A 407 12.16 20.65 11.17
N MET A 408 12.88 19.52 11.17
CA MET A 408 14.31 19.49 11.47
C MET A 408 15.18 19.97 10.30
N SER A 409 14.58 20.11 9.10
CA SER A 409 15.22 20.67 7.92
C SER A 409 14.72 22.10 7.66
N VAL A 410 15.63 23.05 7.54
CA VAL A 410 15.33 24.50 7.42
C VAL A 410 14.70 24.89 6.08
N LEU A 411 14.74 24.00 5.06
CA LEU A 411 14.36 24.31 3.68
C LEU A 411 13.06 23.61 3.20
N SER A 412 12.36 22.88 4.07
CA SER A 412 11.14 22.18 3.64
C SER A 412 9.93 23.11 3.69
N GLU A 413 9.50 23.62 2.54
CA GLU A 413 8.13 24.08 2.33
C GLU A 413 7.31 22.89 1.85
N ARG A 414 6.14 22.68 2.45
CA ARG A 414 5.22 21.59 2.12
C ARG A 414 3.81 22.15 2.08
N ASN A 415 2.98 21.66 1.16
CA ASN A 415 1.65 22.23 0.94
C ASN A 415 0.56 21.16 1.00
N PHE A 416 0.01 20.94 2.20
CA PHE A 416 -1.11 20.01 2.44
C PHE A 416 -1.73 20.24 3.83
N SER A 417 -2.82 19.54 4.13
CA SER A 417 -3.52 19.68 5.41
C SER A 417 -2.75 19.07 6.59
N ILE A 418 -3.03 19.53 7.81
CA ILE A 418 -2.48 18.92 9.03
C ILE A 418 -2.82 17.43 9.17
N LYS A 419 -3.95 16.98 8.62
CA LYS A 419 -4.32 15.55 8.63
C LYS A 419 -3.43 14.73 7.70
N ASP A 420 -3.09 15.27 6.54
CA ASP A 420 -2.17 14.62 5.60
C ASP A 420 -0.75 14.56 6.16
N LEU A 421 -0.31 15.57 6.93
CA LEU A 421 0.95 15.54 7.66
C LEU A 421 1.04 14.32 8.59
N THR A 422 0.01 14.12 9.42
CA THR A 422 -0.06 12.99 10.36
C THR A 422 -0.10 11.66 9.60
N LYS A 423 -0.95 11.53 8.58
CA LYS A 423 -1.04 10.32 7.75
C LYS A 423 0.31 9.99 7.09
N LYS A 424 0.99 10.95 6.48
CA LYS A 424 2.31 10.74 5.85
C LYS A 424 3.36 10.25 6.85
N LYS A 425 3.44 10.85 8.04
CA LYS A 425 4.36 10.41 9.10
C LYS A 425 4.09 8.96 9.53
N ILE A 426 2.83 8.60 9.74
CA ILE A 426 2.44 7.24 10.14
C ILE A 426 2.76 6.24 9.02
N LYS A 427 2.43 6.56 7.76
CA LYS A 427 2.73 5.72 6.59
C LYS A 427 4.23 5.46 6.47
N LEU A 428 5.06 6.49 6.59
CA LEU A 428 6.52 6.35 6.54
C LEU A 428 7.08 5.49 7.70
N ARG A 429 6.56 5.66 8.92
CA ARG A 429 6.93 4.79 10.06
C ARG A 429 6.51 3.34 9.85
N TYR A 430 5.32 3.09 9.31
CA TYR A 430 4.86 1.75 8.94
C TYR A 430 5.82 1.08 7.94
N LEU A 431 6.21 1.83 6.90
CA LEU A 431 7.14 1.36 5.88
C LEU A 431 8.54 1.11 6.47
N GLN A 432 9.01 1.95 7.37
CA GLN A 432 10.27 1.77 8.10
C GLN A 432 10.27 0.41 8.84
N TYR A 433 9.23 0.14 9.63
CA TYR A 433 9.11 -1.15 10.33
C TYR A 433 8.99 -2.34 9.37
N SER A 434 8.29 -2.17 8.25
CA SER A 434 8.16 -3.21 7.22
C SER A 434 9.51 -3.53 6.56
N ILE A 435 10.32 -2.52 6.25
CA ILE A 435 11.67 -2.71 5.70
C ILE A 435 12.58 -3.41 6.70
N ASN A 436 12.54 -2.99 7.97
CA ASN A 436 13.32 -3.61 9.05
C ASN A 436 12.95 -5.09 9.24
N TYR A 437 11.66 -5.44 9.13
CA TYR A 437 11.21 -6.83 9.13
C TYR A 437 11.89 -7.67 8.03
N TYR A 438 11.92 -7.18 6.79
CA TYR A 438 12.57 -7.90 5.69
C TYR A 438 14.09 -7.92 5.80
N GLN A 439 14.72 -6.90 6.39
CA GLN A 439 16.15 -6.94 6.73
C GLN A 439 16.45 -8.05 7.72
N VAL A 440 15.71 -8.15 8.83
CA VAL A 440 15.93 -9.22 9.81
C VAL A 440 15.69 -10.60 9.18
N LEU A 441 14.64 -10.76 8.38
CA LEU A 441 14.37 -12.02 7.67
C LEU A 441 15.54 -12.43 6.75
N SER A 442 16.09 -11.47 5.99
CA SER A 442 17.24 -11.72 5.13
C SER A 442 18.51 -12.04 5.94
N ASN A 443 18.72 -11.41 7.10
CA ASN A 443 19.86 -11.68 7.98
C ASN A 443 19.79 -13.08 8.59
N ILE A 444 18.61 -13.54 9.01
CA ILE A 444 18.40 -14.91 9.51
C ILE A 444 18.80 -15.94 8.44
N SER A 445 18.58 -15.63 7.16
CA SER A 445 18.86 -16.53 6.04
C SER A 445 20.33 -16.53 5.61
N SER A 446 21.07 -15.42 5.78
CA SER A 446 22.45 -15.26 5.28
C SER A 446 23.53 -15.49 6.34
N THR A 447 23.23 -15.23 7.61
CA THR A 447 24.25 -15.10 8.64
C THR A 447 24.44 -16.44 9.37
N PRO A 448 25.69 -16.92 9.58
CA PRO A 448 25.93 -18.09 10.39
C PRO A 448 25.40 -17.86 11.82
N SER A 449 24.76 -18.87 12.42
CA SER A 449 24.11 -18.75 13.73
C SER A 449 25.02 -18.25 14.86
N SER A 450 26.35 -18.43 14.75
CA SER A 450 27.34 -17.92 15.71
C SER A 450 27.49 -16.39 15.71
N GLU A 451 27.05 -15.71 14.65
CA GLU A 451 27.17 -14.25 14.45
C GLU A 451 25.82 -13.52 14.54
N LEU A 452 24.72 -14.26 14.65
CA LEU A 452 23.38 -13.74 14.96
C LEU A 452 23.26 -13.50 16.47
N GLN A 453 24.01 -12.50 16.96
CA GLN A 453 23.77 -11.93 18.29
C GLN A 453 22.68 -10.86 18.18
N PRO A 454 21.74 -10.78 19.16
CA PRO A 454 20.70 -9.74 19.19
C PRO A 454 21.25 -8.31 19.18
N SER A 455 22.52 -8.11 19.49
CA SER A 455 23.12 -6.78 19.65
C SER A 455 23.79 -6.20 18.41
N SER A 456 24.08 -6.98 17.37
CA SER A 456 24.83 -6.49 16.19
C SER A 456 24.09 -6.58 14.85
N ASN A 457 23.17 -7.54 14.67
CA ASN A 457 22.48 -7.79 13.38
C ASN A 457 20.95 -7.89 13.47
N TRP A 458 20.40 -7.89 14.68
CA TRP A 458 18.97 -7.80 14.94
C TRP A 458 18.58 -6.32 14.98
N SER A 459 17.58 -5.90 14.20
CA SER A 459 17.23 -4.47 14.11
C SER A 459 16.70 -3.99 15.47
N HIS A 460 17.45 -3.12 16.15
CA HIS A 460 17.05 -2.44 17.38
C HIS A 460 15.63 -1.86 17.28
N GLU A 461 15.21 -1.49 16.08
CA GLU A 461 13.91 -0.95 15.72
C GLU A 461 12.74 -1.92 15.95
N LEU A 462 12.92 -3.23 15.77
CA LEU A 462 11.86 -4.22 16.02
C LEU A 462 11.75 -4.57 17.51
N ASP A 463 12.86 -4.56 18.24
CA ASP A 463 12.85 -4.65 19.70
C ASP A 463 12.21 -3.40 20.31
N ASP A 464 12.55 -2.22 19.79
CA ASP A 464 11.89 -0.96 20.13
C ASP A 464 10.39 -1.04 19.85
N PHE A 465 9.97 -1.55 18.67
CA PHE A 465 8.56 -1.76 18.35
C PHE A 465 7.85 -2.64 19.39
N LEU A 466 8.41 -3.82 19.72
CA LEU A 466 7.83 -4.68 20.74
C LEU A 466 7.83 -4.06 22.13
N SER A 467 8.90 -3.35 22.50
CA SER A 467 9.00 -2.67 23.79
C SER A 467 7.93 -1.60 23.91
N LYS A 468 7.70 -0.81 22.85
CA LYS A 468 6.64 0.21 22.77
C LYS A 468 5.26 -0.41 22.81
N LEU A 469 5.06 -1.54 22.13
CA LEU A 469 3.81 -2.29 22.18
C LEU A 469 3.50 -2.79 23.59
N LYS A 470 4.48 -3.41 24.27
CA LYS A 470 4.33 -3.94 25.64
C LYS A 470 4.17 -2.85 26.69
N SER A 471 4.81 -1.71 26.51
CA SER A 471 4.77 -0.57 27.43
C SER A 471 3.66 0.44 27.10
N ASN A 472 2.78 0.15 26.12
CA ASN A 472 1.71 1.04 25.66
C ASN A 472 2.20 2.46 25.29
N LYS A 473 3.39 2.56 24.69
CA LYS A 473 3.99 3.84 24.29
C LYS A 473 3.59 4.30 22.88
N PHE A 474 2.94 3.45 22.09
CA PHE A 474 2.32 3.91 20.84
C PHE A 474 1.13 4.81 21.15
N SER A 475 0.95 5.87 20.36
CA SER A 475 -0.30 6.61 20.39
C SER A 475 -1.47 5.68 20.03
N SER A 476 -2.66 5.99 20.53
CA SER A 476 -3.88 5.24 20.19
C SER A 476 -4.12 5.20 18.68
N GLU A 477 -3.79 6.28 17.99
CA GLU A 477 -3.87 6.39 16.53
C GLU A 477 -2.85 5.48 15.82
N GLU A 478 -1.56 5.50 16.19
CA GLU A 478 -0.56 4.60 15.61
C GLU A 478 -0.90 3.12 15.81
N LEU A 479 -1.41 2.76 16.98
CA LEU A 479 -1.77 1.38 17.28
C LEU A 479 -2.88 0.86 16.35
N HIS A 480 -3.83 1.71 15.96
CA HIS A 480 -4.86 1.34 14.99
C HIS A 480 -4.26 0.97 13.63
N TYR A 481 -3.24 1.68 13.17
CA TYR A 481 -2.57 1.39 11.91
C TYR A 481 -1.63 0.20 11.99
N PHE A 482 -0.92 0.03 13.11
CA PHE A 482 0.10 -1.02 13.27
C PHE A 482 -0.48 -2.38 13.63
N GLN A 483 -1.76 -2.48 13.96
CA GLN A 483 -2.42 -3.71 14.37
C GLN A 483 -2.19 -4.89 13.39
N GLN A 484 -2.25 -4.63 12.07
CA GLN A 484 -2.04 -5.66 11.05
C GLN A 484 -0.62 -6.20 11.00
N PHE A 485 0.35 -5.41 11.45
CA PHE A 485 1.76 -5.75 11.42
C PHE A 485 2.18 -6.60 12.63
N ILE A 486 1.44 -6.54 13.74
CA ILE A 486 1.77 -7.25 14.99
C ILE A 486 1.98 -8.77 14.79
N PRO A 487 1.11 -9.51 14.07
CA PRO A 487 1.33 -10.94 13.84
C PRO A 487 2.61 -11.24 13.07
N ASN A 488 3.00 -10.37 12.13
CA ASN A 488 4.24 -10.54 11.35
C ASN A 488 5.45 -10.41 12.28
N VAL A 489 5.44 -9.44 13.20
CA VAL A 489 6.51 -9.31 14.20
C VAL A 489 6.61 -10.57 15.04
N TYR A 490 5.51 -11.07 15.61
CA TYR A 490 5.52 -12.33 16.38
C TYR A 490 6.03 -13.53 15.58
N TYR A 491 5.65 -13.62 14.31
CA TYR A 491 6.13 -14.66 13.41
C TYR A 491 7.65 -14.61 13.22
N LEU A 492 8.22 -13.41 13.06
CA LEU A 492 9.68 -13.24 12.95
C LEU A 492 10.42 -13.68 14.23
N PHE A 493 9.88 -13.33 15.40
CA PHE A 493 10.41 -13.83 16.68
C PHE A 493 10.29 -15.35 16.79
N ALA A 494 9.22 -15.95 16.28
CA ALA A 494 9.04 -17.40 16.25
C ALA A 494 10.13 -18.07 15.39
N ILE A 495 10.34 -17.60 14.16
CA ILE A 495 11.38 -18.10 13.27
C ILE A 495 12.77 -17.95 13.90
N TYR A 496 13.06 -16.77 14.47
CA TYR A 496 14.35 -16.53 15.11
C TYR A 496 14.60 -17.50 16.27
N ASN A 497 13.63 -17.70 17.16
CA ASN A 497 13.79 -18.64 18.26
C ASN A 497 13.89 -20.08 17.77
N GLN A 498 13.18 -20.45 16.71
CA GLN A 498 13.32 -21.76 16.08
C GLN A 498 14.72 -21.97 15.51
N PHE A 499 15.26 -20.97 14.81
CA PHE A 499 16.61 -20.98 14.27
C PHE A 499 17.69 -21.10 15.35
N GLN A 500 17.48 -20.46 16.50
CA GLN A 500 18.35 -20.55 17.69
C GLN A 500 18.17 -21.85 18.49
N GLY A 501 17.32 -22.78 18.07
CA GLY A 501 17.04 -24.03 18.79
C GLY A 501 16.14 -23.90 20.02
N LYS A 502 15.60 -22.70 20.31
CA LYS A 502 14.68 -22.44 21.44
C LYS A 502 13.24 -22.81 21.08
N LEU A 503 12.99 -24.11 20.88
CA LEU A 503 11.76 -24.62 20.28
C LEU A 503 10.50 -24.34 21.13
N ALA A 504 10.58 -24.42 22.46
CA ALA A 504 9.45 -24.10 23.35
C ALA A 504 8.97 -22.65 23.19
N THR A 505 9.90 -21.69 23.16
CA THR A 505 9.60 -20.27 22.95
C THR A 505 9.06 -20.02 21.53
N ALA A 506 9.65 -20.67 20.52
CA ALA A 506 9.17 -20.57 19.15
C ALA A 506 7.71 -21.07 19.00
N LYS A 507 7.40 -22.23 19.61
CA LYS A 507 6.05 -22.82 19.66
C LYS A 507 5.03 -21.84 20.24
N GLN A 508 5.35 -21.18 21.36
CA GLN A 508 4.47 -20.16 21.97
C GLN A 508 4.19 -18.99 21.03
N TYR A 509 5.21 -18.48 20.34
CA TYR A 509 5.03 -17.39 19.38
C TYR A 509 4.21 -17.81 18.16
N PHE A 510 4.42 -19.01 17.60
CA PHE A 510 3.58 -19.51 16.51
C PHE A 510 2.12 -19.62 16.94
N ILE A 511 1.83 -20.19 18.13
CA ILE A 511 0.47 -20.25 18.68
C ILE A 511 -0.11 -18.83 18.81
N LYS A 512 0.69 -17.86 19.26
CA LYS A 512 0.24 -16.46 19.36
C LYS A 512 -0.16 -15.87 18.01
N VAL A 513 0.57 -16.18 16.94
CA VAL A 513 0.21 -15.78 15.58
C VAL A 513 -1.11 -16.43 15.17
N LEU A 514 -1.30 -17.73 15.43
CA LEU A 514 -2.55 -18.43 15.14
C LEU A 514 -3.74 -17.79 15.86
N GLU A 515 -3.59 -17.43 17.14
CA GLU A 515 -4.65 -16.73 17.88
C GLU A 515 -5.02 -15.37 17.26
N LEU A 516 -4.01 -14.58 16.87
CA LEU A 516 -4.20 -13.24 16.33
C LEU A 516 -4.83 -13.25 14.94
N LYS A 517 -4.57 -14.29 14.15
CA LYS A 517 -5.11 -14.49 12.80
C LYS A 517 -6.25 -15.51 12.74
N SER A 518 -6.87 -15.83 13.87
CA SER A 518 -8.06 -16.71 13.90
C SER A 518 -9.35 -15.91 13.70
N GLU A 519 -10.34 -16.52 13.03
CA GLU A 519 -11.66 -15.90 12.75
C GLU A 519 -12.42 -15.46 14.02
N ARG A 520 -12.14 -16.12 15.16
CA ARG A 520 -12.85 -15.88 16.42
C ARG A 520 -12.63 -14.50 17.04
N ARG A 521 -11.65 -13.71 16.57
CA ARG A 521 -11.32 -12.37 17.10
C ARG A 521 -11.78 -11.20 16.22
N SER A 522 -12.30 -11.42 15.02
CA SER A 522 -12.62 -10.32 14.09
C SER A 522 -13.94 -9.60 14.43
N LYS A 523 -14.02 -8.92 15.57
CA LYS A 523 -14.94 -7.79 15.69
C LYS A 523 -14.39 -6.66 14.83
N GLN A 524 -14.84 -6.59 13.58
CA GLN A 524 -14.40 -5.58 12.63
C GLN A 524 -14.77 -4.20 13.17
N ASN A 525 -13.74 -3.42 13.52
CA ASN A 525 -13.94 -2.01 13.84
C ASN A 525 -13.89 -1.23 12.53
N PHE A 526 -15.06 -0.81 12.06
CA PHE A 526 -15.22 -0.06 10.81
C PHE A 526 -14.33 1.20 10.77
N LYS A 527 -14.27 1.96 11.87
CA LYS A 527 -13.47 3.19 11.96
C LYS A 527 -11.98 2.93 11.75
N ILE A 528 -11.46 1.87 12.38
CA ILE A 528 -10.06 1.47 12.21
C ILE A 528 -9.81 1.01 10.78
N SER A 529 -10.70 0.18 10.24
CA SER A 529 -10.57 -0.37 8.89
C SER A 529 -10.61 0.72 7.82
N LEU A 530 -11.48 1.73 7.98
CA LEU A 530 -11.53 2.88 7.08
C LEU A 530 -10.24 3.70 7.15
N ALA A 531 -9.74 3.99 8.35
CA ALA A 531 -8.50 4.73 8.51
C ALA A 531 -7.31 4.01 7.85
N GLN A 532 -7.17 2.70 8.08
CA GLN A 532 -6.13 1.88 7.45
C GLN A 532 -6.25 1.87 5.92
N PHE A 533 -7.48 1.72 5.41
CA PHE A 533 -7.78 1.73 3.98
C PHE A 533 -7.39 3.08 3.34
N GLU A 534 -7.77 4.21 3.96
CA GLU A 534 -7.39 5.55 3.50
C GLU A 534 -5.88 5.82 3.57
N LEU A 535 -5.16 5.19 4.50
CA LEU A 535 -3.70 5.30 4.59
C LEU A 535 -2.98 4.51 3.49
N GLY A 536 -3.67 3.54 2.86
CA GLY A 536 -3.12 2.70 1.80
C GLY A 536 -2.23 1.56 2.32
N ILE A 537 -2.45 1.10 3.56
CA ILE A 537 -1.71 -0.04 4.16
C ILE A 537 -2.50 -1.36 4.17
N GLY A 538 -3.65 -1.39 3.49
CA GLY A 538 -4.65 -2.46 3.61
C GLY A 538 -5.67 -2.13 4.71
N CYS A 539 -6.53 -3.07 5.09
CA CYS A 539 -7.42 -2.89 6.23
C CYS A 539 -7.86 -4.21 6.85
N ASN A 540 -8.23 -4.17 8.14
CA ASN A 540 -8.61 -5.36 8.91
C ASN A 540 -9.80 -6.11 8.31
N SER A 541 -10.69 -5.44 7.56
CA SER A 541 -11.83 -6.07 6.91
C SER A 541 -11.48 -6.80 5.62
N LEU A 542 -10.40 -6.41 4.93
CA LEU A 542 -9.94 -7.05 3.69
C LEU A 542 -8.93 -8.17 3.93
N GLU A 543 -8.24 -8.15 5.07
CA GLU A 543 -7.15 -9.06 5.38
C GLU A 543 -7.61 -10.52 5.47
N GLY A 544 -6.82 -11.44 4.89
CA GLY A 544 -7.07 -12.88 5.00
C GLY A 544 -6.93 -13.36 6.45
N VAL A 545 -7.83 -14.24 6.87
CA VAL A 545 -7.89 -14.84 8.21
C VAL A 545 -7.81 -16.36 8.09
N GLY A 546 -7.27 -17.02 9.11
CA GLY A 546 -7.09 -18.48 9.12
C GLY A 546 -6.30 -18.98 7.91
N ILE A 547 -6.84 -19.97 7.23
CA ILE A 547 -6.21 -20.61 6.06
C ILE A 547 -6.01 -19.67 4.85
N PHE A 548 -6.64 -18.48 4.84
CA PHE A 548 -6.44 -17.45 3.81
C PHE A 548 -5.34 -16.45 4.17
N SER A 549 -4.74 -16.55 5.36
CA SER A 549 -3.63 -15.69 5.80
C SER A 549 -2.28 -16.36 5.57
N GLU A 550 -1.39 -15.70 4.85
CA GLU A 550 -0.05 -16.22 4.55
C GLU A 550 0.74 -16.55 5.83
N VAL A 551 0.83 -15.59 6.76
CA VAL A 551 1.57 -15.77 8.02
C VAL A 551 0.98 -16.88 8.89
N TYR A 552 -0.33 -17.12 8.83
CA TYR A 552 -1.00 -18.19 9.56
C TYR A 552 -0.59 -19.56 9.01
N VAL A 553 -0.66 -19.75 7.69
CA VAL A 553 -0.31 -21.03 7.04
C VAL A 553 1.18 -21.35 7.22
N TYR A 554 2.07 -20.35 7.12
CA TYR A 554 3.49 -20.57 7.43
C TYR A 554 3.70 -20.94 8.91
N SER A 555 3.00 -20.27 9.83
CA SER A 555 3.06 -20.60 11.26
C SER A 555 2.61 -22.03 11.53
N LEU A 556 1.55 -22.51 10.86
CA LEU A 556 1.10 -23.91 10.93
C LEU A 556 2.17 -24.88 10.46
N LYS A 557 2.85 -24.60 9.34
CA LYS A 557 3.93 -25.46 8.83
C LYS A 557 5.11 -25.55 9.79
N HIS A 558 5.57 -24.42 10.32
CA HIS A 558 6.66 -24.40 11.30
C HIS A 558 6.28 -25.10 12.61
N LEU A 559 5.06 -24.85 13.09
CA LEU A 559 4.53 -25.51 14.28
C LEU A 559 4.42 -27.02 14.09
N LEU A 560 3.99 -27.48 12.91
CA LEU A 560 3.96 -28.91 12.59
C LEU A 560 5.34 -29.56 12.70
N ILE A 561 6.37 -28.92 12.13
CA ILE A 561 7.76 -29.42 12.20
C ILE A 561 8.22 -29.57 13.66
N ILE A 562 7.92 -28.58 14.52
CA ILE A 562 8.26 -28.65 15.95
C ILE A 562 7.51 -29.78 16.65
N LEU A 563 6.20 -29.92 16.40
CA LEU A 563 5.37 -30.95 17.02
C LEU A 563 5.79 -32.36 16.61
N GLU A 564 6.14 -32.58 15.34
CA GLU A 564 6.66 -33.87 14.88
C GLU A 564 8.01 -34.21 15.54
N TYR A 565 8.88 -33.21 15.69
CA TYR A 565 10.14 -33.39 16.43
C TYR A 565 9.90 -33.76 17.89
N GLU A 566 9.02 -33.04 18.60
CA GLU A 566 8.65 -33.34 19.99
C GLU A 566 8.07 -34.75 20.16
N VAL A 567 7.25 -35.21 19.20
CA VAL A 567 6.70 -36.57 19.18
C VAL A 567 7.82 -37.59 18.94
N SER A 568 8.77 -37.32 18.04
CA SER A 568 9.88 -38.22 17.74
C SER A 568 10.87 -38.42 18.91
N LEU A 569 10.92 -37.49 19.86
CA LEU A 569 11.80 -37.56 21.04
C LEU A 569 11.22 -38.38 22.20
N LYS A 570 9.91 -38.65 22.23
CA LYS A 570 9.22 -39.24 23.40
C LYS A 570 8.67 -40.63 23.09
N ASP A 571 9.39 -41.66 23.50
CA ASP A 571 9.01 -43.06 23.29
C ASP A 571 7.92 -43.62 24.26
N SER A 572 7.46 -42.90 25.29
CA SER A 572 6.53 -43.53 26.26
C SER A 572 5.48 -42.70 26.99
N ILE A 573 5.51 -41.36 26.99
CA ILE A 573 4.39 -40.54 27.52
C ILE A 573 4.30 -39.24 26.71
N ILE A 574 3.53 -39.27 25.62
CA ILE A 574 3.22 -38.06 24.87
C ILE A 574 2.07 -37.34 25.58
N ASP A 575 2.26 -36.05 25.83
CA ASP A 575 1.25 -35.16 26.38
C ASP A 575 0.03 -35.08 25.44
N GLU A 576 -1.17 -35.34 25.97
CA GLU A 576 -2.43 -35.36 25.23
C GLU A 576 -2.68 -34.02 24.51
N GLU A 577 -2.23 -32.91 25.10
CA GLU A 577 -2.37 -31.58 24.50
C GLU A 577 -1.53 -31.44 23.23
N THR A 578 -0.31 -31.98 23.23
CA THR A 578 0.59 -31.97 22.07
C THR A 578 -0.02 -32.77 20.91
N HIS A 579 -0.64 -33.92 21.16
CA HIS A 579 -1.36 -34.68 20.13
C HIS A 579 -2.59 -33.95 19.60
N LYS A 580 -3.39 -33.34 20.48
CA LYS A 580 -4.56 -32.54 20.08
C LYS A 580 -4.15 -31.37 19.18
N LEU A 581 -3.11 -30.64 19.56
CA LEU A 581 -2.59 -29.52 18.78
C LEU A 581 -2.04 -29.99 17.43
N ARG A 582 -1.29 -31.10 17.39
CA ARG A 582 -0.79 -31.71 16.15
C ARG A 582 -1.92 -32.09 15.19
N ASN A 583 -2.95 -32.75 15.69
CA ASN A 583 -4.11 -33.14 14.87
C ASN A 583 -4.87 -31.92 14.34
N TYR A 584 -5.03 -30.88 15.16
CA TYR A 584 -5.60 -29.60 14.74
C TYR A 584 -4.78 -28.98 13.59
N VAL A 585 -3.47 -28.87 13.74
CA VAL A 585 -2.57 -28.31 12.72
C VAL A 585 -2.64 -29.11 11.41
N TYR A 586 -2.67 -30.45 11.49
CA TYR A 586 -2.87 -31.30 10.32
C TYR A 586 -4.21 -31.04 9.61
N GLY A 587 -5.28 -30.93 10.37
CA GLY A 587 -6.63 -30.66 9.83
C GLY A 587 -6.69 -29.32 9.10
N GLU A 588 -6.16 -28.25 9.70
CA GLU A 588 -6.12 -26.92 9.10
C GLU A 588 -5.26 -26.90 7.83
N LEU A 589 -4.08 -27.51 7.84
CA LEU A 589 -3.23 -27.61 6.64
C LEU A 589 -3.90 -28.46 5.55
N ALA A 590 -4.52 -29.58 5.90
CA ALA A 590 -5.25 -30.40 4.92
C ALA A 590 -6.40 -29.61 4.28
N SER A 591 -7.12 -28.79 5.06
CA SER A 591 -8.15 -27.89 4.57
C SER A 591 -7.59 -26.84 3.61
N ALA A 592 -6.49 -26.17 3.99
CA ALA A 592 -5.84 -25.13 3.18
C ALA A 592 -5.33 -25.64 1.81
N PHE A 593 -4.82 -26.87 1.78
CA PHE A 593 -4.26 -27.50 0.58
C PHE A 593 -5.26 -28.42 -0.15
N SER A 594 -6.54 -28.43 0.24
CA SER A 594 -7.53 -29.32 -0.38
C SER A 594 -7.89 -28.93 -1.82
N ASP A 595 -8.04 -29.92 -2.69
CA ASP A 595 -8.41 -29.76 -4.11
C ASP A 595 -9.89 -29.41 -4.32
N GLN A 596 -10.68 -29.22 -3.25
CA GLN A 596 -12.06 -28.77 -3.39
C GLN A 596 -12.08 -27.36 -4.00
N ILE A 597 -12.26 -27.30 -5.32
CA ILE A 597 -12.54 -26.07 -6.05
C ILE A 597 -14.01 -25.78 -5.75
N SER A 598 -14.26 -24.83 -4.84
CA SER A 598 -15.57 -24.20 -4.82
C SER A 598 -15.68 -23.47 -6.16
N THR A 599 -16.51 -23.99 -7.07
CA THR A 599 -16.87 -23.33 -8.32
C THR A 599 -17.70 -22.10 -7.98
N THR A 600 -17.05 -21.04 -7.50
CA THR A 600 -17.69 -19.77 -7.20
C THR A 600 -17.36 -18.77 -8.30
N SER A 601 -18.35 -18.01 -8.74
CA SER A 601 -18.17 -16.90 -9.69
C SER A 601 -17.29 -15.77 -9.14
N ASN A 602 -17.07 -15.72 -7.83
CA ASN A 602 -16.17 -14.78 -7.17
C ASN A 602 -14.71 -15.25 -7.29
N SER A 603 -13.92 -14.58 -8.13
CA SER A 603 -12.51 -14.89 -8.34
C SER A 603 -11.65 -14.68 -7.09
N PHE A 604 -12.16 -13.98 -6.07
CA PHE A 604 -11.44 -13.68 -4.83
C PHE A 604 -11.60 -14.74 -3.72
N ASN A 605 -12.34 -15.82 -3.97
CA ASN A 605 -12.47 -16.96 -3.04
C ASN A 605 -11.37 -18.02 -3.20
N ILE A 606 -10.35 -17.74 -4.02
CA ILE A 606 -9.23 -18.64 -4.25
C ILE A 606 -8.26 -18.51 -3.07
N ASN A 607 -7.89 -19.65 -2.46
CA ASN A 607 -6.85 -19.67 -1.45
C ASN A 607 -5.47 -19.47 -2.11
N PHE A 608 -4.69 -18.51 -1.62
CA PHE A 608 -3.35 -18.16 -2.14
C PHE A 608 -2.40 -19.36 -2.27
N VAL A 609 -2.58 -20.37 -1.41
CA VAL A 609 -1.81 -21.62 -1.42
C VAL A 609 -1.87 -22.33 -2.78
N LYS A 610 -2.98 -22.20 -3.51
CA LYS A 610 -3.16 -22.80 -4.84
C LYS A 610 -2.39 -22.08 -5.93
N SER A 611 -2.15 -20.77 -5.75
CA SER A 611 -1.47 -19.91 -6.70
C SER A 611 0.06 -19.94 -6.56
N LEU A 612 0.59 -20.64 -5.55
CA LEU A 612 2.02 -20.65 -5.21
C LEU A 612 2.58 -22.09 -5.22
N PRO A 613 3.16 -22.56 -6.34
CA PRO A 613 3.64 -23.93 -6.49
C PRO A 613 4.68 -24.35 -5.43
N HIS A 614 5.54 -23.41 -5.02
CA HIS A 614 6.56 -23.65 -4.00
C HIS A 614 5.96 -24.03 -2.63
N LEU A 615 4.80 -23.49 -2.28
CA LEU A 615 4.11 -23.83 -1.03
C LEU A 615 3.54 -25.24 -1.06
N GLN A 616 3.02 -25.66 -2.21
CA GLN A 616 2.50 -27.01 -2.44
C GLN A 616 3.63 -28.04 -2.35
N ILE A 617 4.74 -27.80 -3.04
CA ILE A 617 5.93 -28.67 -2.96
C ILE A 617 6.40 -28.78 -1.52
N LEU A 618 6.55 -27.64 -0.81
CA LEU A 618 6.99 -27.66 0.59
C LEU A 618 6.06 -28.46 1.49
N TYR A 619 4.75 -28.33 1.32
CA TYR A 619 3.78 -29.10 2.10
C TYR A 619 3.90 -30.60 1.84
N GLN A 620 4.03 -31.01 0.58
CA GLN A 620 4.22 -32.42 0.20
C GLN A 620 5.54 -32.99 0.70
N VAL A 621 6.62 -32.19 0.67
CA VAL A 621 7.92 -32.55 1.25
C VAL A 621 7.79 -32.83 2.74
N ILE A 622 7.15 -31.93 3.50
CA ILE A 622 6.95 -32.11 4.95
C ILE A 622 6.13 -33.39 5.22
N LEU A 623 5.03 -33.60 4.50
CA LEU A 623 4.22 -34.81 4.66
C LEU A 623 5.00 -36.09 4.39
N SER A 624 5.80 -36.10 3.32
CA SER A 624 6.59 -37.28 2.91
C SER A 624 7.67 -37.63 3.92
N ILE A 625 8.24 -36.64 4.61
CA ILE A 625 9.26 -36.85 5.66
C ILE A 625 8.64 -37.54 6.88
N TYR A 626 7.45 -37.11 7.32
CA TYR A 626 6.88 -37.55 8.61
C TYR A 626 5.84 -38.66 8.51
N LYS A 627 5.14 -38.82 7.38
CA LYS A 627 4.15 -39.89 7.15
C LYS A 627 4.75 -41.03 6.33
N GLN A 628 5.79 -41.73 6.80
CA GLN A 628 6.49 -42.84 6.11
C GLN A 628 5.62 -44.03 5.62
N THR A 629 4.28 -43.94 5.59
CA THR A 629 3.37 -44.99 5.14
C THR A 629 2.30 -44.48 4.17
N THR A 630 2.21 -45.16 3.01
CA THR A 630 0.99 -45.31 2.19
C THR A 630 0.43 -44.10 1.42
N SER A 631 1.28 -43.32 0.77
CA SER A 631 0.85 -42.63 -0.46
C SER A 631 1.96 -42.55 -1.49
N MET A 632 2.49 -43.72 -1.89
CA MET A 632 3.34 -43.82 -3.10
C MET A 632 2.70 -43.13 -4.33
N GLY A 633 1.36 -43.01 -4.36
CA GLY A 633 0.65 -42.30 -5.41
C GLY A 633 0.65 -40.77 -5.32
N THR A 634 0.80 -40.11 -4.16
CA THR A 634 0.47 -38.67 -4.06
C THR A 634 1.61 -37.74 -4.48
N PHE A 635 2.86 -38.09 -4.23
CA PHE A 635 4.00 -37.25 -4.66
C PHE A 635 4.19 -37.33 -6.19
N GLU A 636 3.91 -38.49 -6.80
CA GLU A 636 3.90 -38.67 -8.26
C GLU A 636 2.61 -38.14 -8.93
N SER A 637 1.45 -38.14 -8.24
CA SER A 637 0.20 -37.57 -8.76
C SER A 637 0.16 -36.04 -8.71
N CYS A 638 0.97 -35.41 -7.86
CA CYS A 638 1.21 -33.97 -7.96
C CYS A 638 1.95 -33.73 -9.27
N ASN A 639 1.23 -33.23 -10.26
CA ASN A 639 1.69 -33.03 -11.63
C ASN A 639 2.73 -31.89 -11.69
N PHE A 640 3.93 -32.11 -11.14
CA PHE A 640 5.05 -31.16 -11.16
C PHE A 640 5.65 -30.97 -12.56
N GLN A 641 5.01 -31.54 -13.59
CA GLN A 641 5.46 -31.51 -15.00
C GLN A 641 5.55 -30.10 -15.58
N ASN A 642 4.77 -29.15 -15.04
CA ASN A 642 4.75 -27.75 -15.50
C ASN A 642 5.72 -26.83 -14.76
N ILE A 643 6.47 -27.34 -13.76
CA ILE A 643 7.41 -26.53 -13.00
C ILE A 643 8.76 -26.56 -13.69
N ASP A 644 9.29 -25.38 -14.01
CA ASP A 644 10.70 -25.21 -14.39
C ASP A 644 11.58 -25.54 -13.17
N TRP A 645 11.93 -26.81 -13.04
CA TRP A 645 12.71 -27.36 -11.92
C TRP A 645 14.10 -26.74 -11.81
N GLU A 646 14.69 -26.27 -12.90
CA GLU A 646 16.00 -25.64 -12.88
C GLU A 646 15.90 -24.26 -12.23
N SER A 647 14.93 -23.45 -12.67
CA SER A 647 14.66 -22.14 -12.05
C SER A 647 14.17 -22.29 -10.60
N PHE A 648 13.30 -23.25 -10.33
CA PHE A 648 12.79 -23.53 -8.99
C PHE A 648 13.91 -23.89 -8.01
N SER A 649 14.75 -24.86 -8.35
CA SER A 649 15.84 -25.32 -7.48
C SER A 649 16.92 -24.26 -7.27
N ARG A 650 17.10 -23.34 -8.22
CA ARG A 650 17.97 -22.17 -8.04
C ARG A 650 17.40 -21.18 -7.03
N ASN A 651 16.09 -20.98 -7.03
CA ASN A 651 15.43 -19.98 -6.18
C ASN A 651 15.14 -20.52 -4.77
N PHE A 652 14.86 -21.83 -4.66
CA PHE A 652 14.51 -22.53 -3.43
C PHE A 652 15.36 -23.79 -3.24
N PRO A 653 16.69 -23.65 -3.01
CA PRO A 653 17.62 -24.78 -3.04
C PRO A 653 17.32 -25.87 -2.00
N ILE A 654 16.90 -25.51 -0.78
CA ILE A 654 16.52 -26.51 0.24
C ILE A 654 15.30 -27.31 -0.21
N ILE A 655 14.25 -26.62 -0.66
CA ILE A 655 12.98 -27.24 -1.03
C ILE A 655 13.19 -28.13 -2.26
N GLY A 656 13.89 -27.61 -3.27
CA GLY A 656 14.24 -28.36 -4.48
C GLY A 656 15.14 -29.56 -4.18
N GLY A 657 16.12 -29.40 -3.28
CA GLY A 657 17.00 -30.47 -2.85
C GLY A 657 16.26 -31.59 -2.12
N LEU A 658 15.45 -31.25 -1.10
CA LEU A 658 14.64 -32.22 -0.35
C LEU A 658 13.60 -32.91 -1.25
N ALA A 659 12.95 -32.18 -2.15
CA ALA A 659 12.01 -32.76 -3.10
C ALA A 659 12.70 -33.74 -4.07
N SER A 660 13.90 -33.39 -4.55
CA SER A 660 14.72 -34.28 -5.40
C SER A 660 15.16 -35.54 -4.65
N TYR A 661 15.55 -35.40 -3.38
CA TYR A 661 15.89 -36.53 -2.51
C TYR A 661 14.69 -37.47 -2.29
N ILE A 662 13.52 -36.92 -1.93
CA ILE A 662 12.30 -37.71 -1.72
C ILE A 662 11.88 -38.43 -3.01
N SER A 663 11.96 -37.73 -4.15
CA SER A 663 11.68 -38.33 -5.47
C SER A 663 12.66 -39.45 -5.79
N TRP A 664 13.94 -39.30 -5.43
CA TRP A 664 14.95 -40.34 -5.59
C TRP A 664 14.69 -41.58 -4.73
N VAL A 665 14.29 -41.40 -3.46
CA VAL A 665 13.95 -42.51 -2.54
C VAL A 665 12.70 -43.25 -3.02
N ASN A 666 11.71 -42.53 -3.53
CA ASN A 666 10.41 -43.10 -3.88
C ASN A 666 10.31 -43.62 -5.34
N SER A 667 11.22 -43.23 -6.24
CA SER A 667 11.19 -43.66 -7.64
C SER A 667 11.53 -45.14 -7.80
N SER A 668 10.61 -45.90 -8.40
CA SER A 668 10.84 -47.30 -8.79
C SER A 668 11.58 -47.44 -10.13
N ASP A 669 11.50 -46.43 -10.99
CA ASP A 669 12.18 -46.37 -12.30
C ASP A 669 13.65 -45.94 -12.13
N ILE A 670 14.58 -46.74 -12.65
CA ILE A 670 16.04 -46.55 -12.53
C ILE A 670 16.51 -45.27 -13.25
N ASP A 671 15.95 -44.95 -14.43
CA ASP A 671 16.37 -43.80 -15.22
C ASP A 671 15.92 -42.50 -14.55
N ARG A 672 14.67 -42.47 -14.08
CA ARG A 672 14.15 -41.35 -13.27
C ARG A 672 14.91 -41.21 -11.96
N ARG A 673 15.20 -42.32 -11.28
CA ARG A 673 15.98 -42.33 -10.04
C ARG A 673 17.37 -41.74 -10.24
N ASN A 674 18.08 -42.12 -11.32
CA ASN A 674 19.38 -41.52 -11.66
C ASN A 674 19.27 -40.03 -11.96
N LYS A 675 18.24 -39.58 -12.67
CA LYS A 675 17.98 -38.16 -12.93
C LYS A 675 17.77 -37.36 -11.64
N TYR A 676 16.94 -37.85 -10.72
CA TYR A 676 16.69 -37.19 -9.43
C TYR A 676 17.94 -37.14 -8.56
N TYR A 677 18.75 -38.21 -8.56
CA TYR A 677 20.03 -38.25 -7.85
C TYR A 677 21.01 -37.19 -8.39
N THR A 678 21.19 -37.11 -9.71
CA THR A 678 22.06 -36.10 -10.33
C THR A 678 21.59 -34.68 -9.99
N ASN A 679 20.28 -34.41 -10.11
CA ASN A 679 19.72 -33.12 -9.73
C ASN A 679 19.97 -32.78 -8.25
N PHE A 680 19.74 -33.72 -7.35
CA PHE A 680 19.97 -33.54 -5.91
C PHE A 680 21.45 -33.25 -5.60
N HIS A 681 22.35 -33.99 -6.24
CA HIS A 681 23.79 -33.80 -6.12
C HIS A 681 24.23 -32.42 -6.64
N ASP A 682 23.73 -32.00 -7.80
CA ASP A 682 24.04 -30.70 -8.40
C ASP A 682 23.53 -29.53 -7.55
N ILE A 683 22.33 -29.66 -6.96
CA ILE A 683 21.79 -28.65 -6.04
C ILE A 683 22.66 -28.56 -4.80
N THR A 684 23.00 -29.69 -4.19
CA THR A 684 23.80 -29.73 -2.96
C THR A 684 25.18 -29.09 -3.15
N ASN A 685 25.81 -29.29 -4.31
CA ASN A 685 27.11 -28.66 -4.64
C ASN A 685 27.03 -27.16 -4.93
N LYS A 686 25.85 -26.64 -5.30
CA LYS A 686 25.64 -25.21 -5.57
C LYS A 686 25.34 -24.40 -4.31
N VAL A 687 24.86 -25.05 -3.24
CA VAL A 687 24.58 -24.39 -1.96
C VAL A 687 25.87 -24.25 -1.16
N SER A 688 26.06 -23.09 -0.53
CA SER A 688 27.25 -22.85 0.30
C SER A 688 27.38 -23.91 1.40
N GLU A 689 28.52 -24.61 1.46
CA GLU A 689 28.82 -25.61 2.50
C GLU A 689 28.86 -25.02 3.91
N THR A 690 29.05 -23.71 4.02
CA THR A 690 29.07 -23.00 5.32
C THR A 690 27.67 -22.68 5.83
N SER A 691 26.65 -22.71 4.97
CA SER A 691 25.25 -22.47 5.34
C SER A 691 24.65 -23.67 6.06
N ILE A 692 23.68 -23.43 6.95
CA ILE A 692 22.94 -24.51 7.64
C ILE A 692 22.17 -25.36 6.62
N ASP A 693 21.58 -24.70 5.62
CA ASP A 693 20.88 -25.31 4.49
C ASP A 693 21.76 -26.30 3.73
N GLY A 694 22.99 -25.88 3.40
CA GLY A 694 23.99 -26.73 2.76
C GLY A 694 24.37 -27.93 3.63
N LYS A 695 24.53 -27.73 4.95
CA LYS A 695 24.81 -28.82 5.89
C LYS A 695 23.67 -29.83 5.97
N ILE A 696 22.41 -29.37 6.00
CA ILE A 696 21.23 -30.23 6.00
C ILE A 696 21.20 -31.07 4.71
N LEU A 697 21.31 -30.44 3.54
CA LEU A 697 21.32 -31.16 2.27
C LEU A 697 22.48 -32.16 2.18
N LYS A 698 23.67 -31.80 2.69
CA LYS A 698 24.84 -32.67 2.74
C LYS A 698 24.64 -33.89 3.62
N ILE A 699 23.89 -33.79 4.72
CA ILE A 699 23.50 -34.96 5.55
C ILE A 699 22.66 -35.95 4.73
N PHE A 700 21.65 -35.46 4.01
CA PHE A 700 20.82 -36.31 3.16
C PHE A 700 21.63 -36.91 1.99
N LEU A 701 22.56 -36.14 1.42
CA LEU A 701 23.48 -36.61 0.39
C LEU A 701 24.39 -37.73 0.91
N LEU A 702 25.03 -37.55 2.06
CA LEU A 702 25.89 -38.59 2.64
C LEU A 702 25.11 -39.87 2.95
N ARG A 703 23.88 -39.75 3.48
CA ARG A 703 22.99 -40.92 3.66
C ARG A 703 22.69 -41.62 2.33
N SER A 704 22.37 -40.86 1.29
CA SER A 704 22.10 -41.43 -0.05
C SER A 704 23.33 -42.13 -0.65
N MET A 705 24.52 -41.56 -0.46
CA MET A 705 25.78 -42.14 -0.94
C MET A 705 26.11 -43.43 -0.20
N ILE A 706 25.94 -43.46 1.12
CA ILE A 706 26.13 -44.69 1.93
C ILE A 706 25.19 -45.81 1.44
N GLU A 707 23.92 -45.51 1.21
CA GLU A 707 22.94 -46.49 0.73
C GLU A 707 23.26 -47.00 -0.68
N LYS A 708 23.72 -46.11 -1.57
CA LYS A 708 24.16 -46.48 -2.93
C LYS A 708 25.45 -47.29 -2.93
N SER A 709 26.45 -46.91 -2.12
CA SER A 709 27.71 -47.66 -1.99
C SER A 709 27.48 -49.06 -1.41
N ARG A 710 26.51 -49.21 -0.48
CA ARG A 710 26.09 -50.51 0.05
C ARG A 710 25.37 -51.38 -0.99
N SER A 711 24.57 -50.79 -1.89
CA SER A 711 23.86 -51.56 -2.92
C SER A 711 24.75 -51.97 -4.11
N ILE A 712 25.80 -51.20 -4.41
CA ILE A 712 26.77 -51.49 -5.48
C ILE A 712 27.91 -52.40 -4.98
N GLY A 713 28.07 -52.57 -3.67
CA GLY A 713 29.14 -53.39 -3.08
C GLY A 713 30.51 -52.71 -3.16
N GLU A 714 30.57 -51.38 -3.00
CA GLU A 714 31.83 -50.64 -2.94
C GLU A 714 32.63 -50.95 -1.65
N GLU A 715 33.93 -50.64 -1.65
CA GLU A 715 34.87 -50.91 -0.55
C GLU A 715 34.38 -50.38 0.82
N ILE A 716 34.51 -51.23 1.85
CA ILE A 716 34.09 -50.95 3.24
C ILE A 716 34.75 -49.67 3.80
N GLU A 717 35.99 -49.38 3.40
CA GLU A 717 36.75 -48.19 3.82
C GLU A 717 36.12 -46.88 3.32
N LYS A 718 35.52 -46.88 2.13
CA LYS A 718 34.82 -45.72 1.58
C LYS A 718 33.51 -45.46 2.33
N ILE A 719 32.81 -46.54 2.69
CA ILE A 719 31.55 -46.46 3.46
C ILE A 719 31.83 -45.93 4.88
N SER A 720 32.87 -46.42 5.55
CA SER A 720 33.23 -45.98 6.91
C SER A 720 33.66 -44.51 6.95
N LEU A 721 34.37 -44.02 5.93
CA LEU A 721 34.72 -42.61 5.80
C LEU A 721 33.47 -41.71 5.64
N LEU A 722 32.50 -42.13 4.82
CA LEU A 722 31.23 -41.41 4.65
C LEU A 722 30.40 -41.40 5.94
N GLU A 723 30.38 -42.51 6.69
CA GLU A 723 29.71 -42.62 7.98
C GLU A 723 30.36 -41.69 9.03
N LEU A 724 31.69 -41.59 9.05
CA LEU A 724 32.41 -40.66 9.93
C LEU A 724 32.08 -39.19 9.61
N GLN A 725 32.02 -38.84 8.33
CA GLN A 725 31.63 -37.50 7.88
C GLN A 725 30.17 -37.18 8.26
N LEU A 726 29.27 -38.15 8.10
CA LEU A 726 27.88 -38.02 8.50
C LEU A 726 27.76 -37.81 10.01
N ALA A 727 28.45 -38.63 10.82
CA ALA A 727 28.44 -38.52 12.27
C ALA A 727 28.96 -37.16 12.75
N SER A 728 30.04 -36.65 12.15
CA SER A 728 30.57 -35.32 12.47
C SER A 728 29.56 -34.20 12.18
N LEU A 729 28.90 -34.23 11.01
CA LEU A 729 27.90 -33.23 10.65
C LEU A 729 26.65 -33.30 11.53
N VAL A 730 26.16 -34.50 11.83
CA VAL A 730 25.01 -34.70 12.72
C VAL A 730 25.34 -34.19 14.12
N GLN A 731 26.52 -34.51 14.66
CA GLN A 731 26.97 -34.04 15.97
C GLN A 731 27.06 -32.51 16.04
N GLN A 732 27.55 -31.85 14.98
CA GLN A 732 27.58 -30.37 14.90
C GLN A 732 26.19 -29.73 14.92
N ILE A 733 25.18 -30.37 14.34
CA ILE A 733 23.79 -29.88 14.37
C ILE A 733 23.14 -30.18 15.71
N GLN A 734 23.35 -31.39 16.24
CA GLN A 734 22.75 -31.84 17.48
C GLN A 734 23.28 -31.09 18.70
N SER A 735 24.59 -30.82 18.75
CA SER A 735 25.18 -30.01 19.82
C SER A 735 24.59 -28.59 19.91
N ARG A 736 24.03 -28.07 18.81
CA ARG A 736 23.33 -26.77 18.79
C ARG A 736 21.91 -26.84 19.32
N LEU A 737 21.23 -27.96 19.12
CA LEU A 737 19.89 -28.20 19.66
C LEU A 737 19.95 -28.44 21.17
N GLU A 738 20.99 -29.13 21.63
CA GLU A 738 21.19 -29.49 23.05
C GLU A 738 21.78 -28.34 23.88
N SER A 739 22.57 -27.43 23.32
CA SER A 739 23.13 -26.28 24.06
C SER A 739 22.10 -25.23 24.53
N HIS A 740 20.85 -25.36 24.10
CA HIS A 740 19.78 -24.38 24.30
C HIS A 740 18.44 -24.98 24.78
N GLN A 741 18.41 -26.29 25.08
CA GLN A 741 17.40 -26.89 25.96
C GLN A 741 17.74 -26.60 27.41
#